data_AF-A0AA85J9V2-F1
#
_entry.id   AF-A0AA85J9V2-F1
#
_cell.length_a   1.000
_cell.length_b   1.000
_cell.length_c   1.000
_cell.angle_alpha   90.00
_cell.angle_beta   90.00
_cell.angle_gamma   90.00
#
_symmetry.space_group_name_H-M   'P 1'
#
loop_
_entity.id
_entity.type
_entity.pdbx_description
1 polymer ?
#
loop_
_entity_poly.entity_id
_entity_poly.type
_entity_poly.pdbx_seq_one_letter_code
_entity_poly.pdbx_strand_id
1 'polypeptide(L)'
;MLRALYAYPGPFPGTLKFSQNEIFLDIREENQDWRLVSRTDGTLGCVPSNFVVKYETEDENIKVECARNALVNLYDKTVEIWGKEDLLRRLLQISGDKRMDTIAPDDVKSSGDFSELKITDPKERIPQAETKSDKYTPTERNIILPKNFEYRLLDTIRLATNCSYSDCGLVYSALMGMLSCVIPGMKENLQADKKSTDVVKTEEEYSQSPDWWFLKIKFRFFESRQSNDQECNWRLHDDQYDILERLNELITLLERSDHQLVVCYLRVVEYRSVRALIGLYQRETNQEIRGKLLRCIGICCSLDSACIHICLESVLPAELVREIRCTTEEEIPQLALRLRFLSMLIARSPSLPVDLSTSLDRELFGHLMKLCDSTSSTNSTLIDLENFTDHRELSTTNNNNNSADGDSGNNNNNMNINISNSNEQSRQCEMLSYTVTVFFLACNWHFNSSVYTINSPSKNDPTDSVCVKNSLLEALLSESISSRLFLEIVIQTFNRNFDPTFMVTFLPKHKNDDRESCLIQWVNYCQSTVHDSCIDDTSVSTTTTAKGFEEFLQVFEANSRADPNTHNDLEYIESLWNSNLGSRHASSKELMIDTKPVLSNHHVNSSTATPTNTVIKFLCDLFYSPDTSALIYHNDFEVIIEVINRQLRDLEPDSEDLPHFLLLLGIMSTSSCLTERDSAKIHDTIDALKSIIQSVSHSTSCKTLALAVCKRLNTIVQSFTKQL
;
A
#
# COMPACT_ATOMS: atom_id res chain seq x y z
N MET A 1 41.16 -6.05 -27.22
CA MET A 1 41.52 -5.48 -25.90
C MET A 1 40.88 -4.10 -25.79
N LEU A 2 41.00 -3.44 -24.65
CA LEU A 2 40.57 -2.06 -24.44
C LEU A 2 41.79 -1.19 -24.08
N ARG A 3 41.79 0.07 -24.50
CA ARG A 3 42.82 1.08 -24.14
C ARG A 3 42.17 2.31 -23.54
N ALA A 4 42.68 2.79 -22.41
CA ALA A 4 42.22 4.00 -21.74
C ALA A 4 42.50 5.27 -22.57
N LEU A 5 41.45 6.07 -22.82
CA LEU A 5 41.52 7.38 -23.46
C LEU A 5 41.91 8.50 -22.49
N TYR A 6 41.65 8.30 -21.20
CA TYR A 6 41.91 9.26 -20.10
C TYR A 6 42.44 8.50 -18.87
N ALA A 7 43.00 9.22 -17.90
CA ALA A 7 43.28 8.64 -16.58
C ALA A 7 42.01 8.62 -15.72
N TYR A 8 41.84 7.60 -14.88
CA TYR A 8 40.67 7.43 -14.02
C TYR A 8 41.09 7.13 -12.57
N PRO A 9 40.60 7.87 -11.56
CA PRO A 9 41.11 7.77 -10.19
C PRO A 9 40.62 6.55 -9.41
N GLY A 10 39.56 5.85 -9.87
CA GLY A 10 38.91 4.74 -9.14
C GLY A 10 38.18 5.18 -7.86
N PRO A 11 37.14 6.03 -7.95
CA PRO A 11 36.44 6.56 -6.77
C PRO A 11 35.40 5.59 -6.17
N PHE A 12 34.99 4.56 -6.92
CA PHE A 12 33.99 3.58 -6.48
C PHE A 12 34.62 2.22 -6.17
N PRO A 13 34.13 1.47 -5.15
CA PRO A 13 34.54 0.09 -4.90
C PRO A 13 34.43 -0.79 -6.15
N GLY A 14 35.37 -1.72 -6.34
CA GLY A 14 35.42 -2.61 -7.50
C GLY A 14 35.86 -1.96 -8.83
N THR A 15 36.06 -0.64 -8.89
CA THR A 15 36.57 0.02 -10.11
C THR A 15 38.09 0.06 -10.15
N LEU A 16 38.67 -0.10 -11.35
CA LEU A 16 40.12 0.01 -11.52
C LEU A 16 40.54 1.48 -11.58
N LYS A 17 41.53 1.86 -10.77
CA LYS A 17 42.32 3.07 -10.97
C LYS A 17 43.32 2.84 -12.11
N PHE A 18 43.36 3.71 -13.11
CA PHE A 18 44.22 3.54 -14.29
C PHE A 18 44.72 4.86 -14.89
N SER A 19 45.79 4.77 -15.68
CA SER A 19 46.41 5.88 -16.40
C SER A 19 45.93 5.97 -17.86
N GLN A 20 46.11 7.13 -18.47
CA GLN A 20 45.86 7.29 -19.91
C GLN A 20 46.78 6.35 -20.73
N ASN A 21 46.23 5.71 -21.77
CA ASN A 21 46.86 4.65 -22.58
C ASN A 21 47.12 3.30 -21.87
N GLU A 22 46.67 3.08 -20.63
CA GLU A 22 46.68 1.75 -20.01
C GLU A 22 45.79 0.77 -20.80
N ILE A 23 46.18 -0.51 -20.85
CA ILE A 23 45.55 -1.52 -21.74
C ILE A 23 45.02 -2.69 -20.91
N PHE A 24 43.80 -3.14 -21.23
CA PHE A 24 43.08 -4.17 -20.50
C PHE A 24 42.58 -5.30 -21.42
N LEU A 25 42.48 -6.51 -20.86
CA LEU A 25 41.70 -7.60 -21.44
C LEU A 25 40.21 -7.33 -21.22
N ASP A 26 39.46 -7.31 -22.31
CA ASP A 26 37.99 -7.15 -22.32
C ASP A 26 37.34 -8.51 -22.02
N ILE A 27 36.48 -8.60 -21.00
CA ILE A 27 35.93 -9.88 -20.51
C ILE A 27 34.42 -9.97 -20.77
N ARG A 28 33.65 -9.05 -20.16
CA ARG A 28 32.20 -8.90 -20.32
C ARG A 28 31.76 -7.46 -20.06
N GLU A 29 30.59 -7.12 -20.58
CA GLU A 29 29.88 -5.87 -20.27
C GLU A 29 29.00 -6.14 -19.05
N GLU A 30 29.04 -5.26 -18.04
CA GLU A 30 28.18 -5.38 -16.82
C GLU A 30 26.88 -4.61 -17.01
N ASN A 31 26.96 -3.45 -17.66
CA ASN A 31 25.83 -2.63 -18.11
C ASN A 31 26.30 -1.68 -19.24
N GLN A 32 25.48 -0.69 -19.60
CA GLN A 32 25.80 0.24 -20.70
C GLN A 32 27.06 1.09 -20.42
N ASP A 33 27.26 1.50 -19.16
CA ASP A 33 28.33 2.41 -18.74
C ASP A 33 29.59 1.70 -18.25
N TRP A 34 29.56 0.40 -17.97
CA TRP A 34 30.65 -0.32 -17.30
C TRP A 34 31.00 -1.67 -17.95
N ARG A 35 32.30 -1.91 -18.16
CA ARG A 35 32.86 -3.22 -18.55
C ARG A 35 33.76 -3.78 -17.47
N LEU A 36 33.67 -5.09 -17.23
CA LEU A 36 34.62 -5.83 -16.40
C LEU A 36 35.83 -6.22 -17.24
N VAL A 37 37.01 -5.88 -16.75
CA VAL A 37 38.28 -6.09 -17.46
C VAL A 37 39.34 -6.64 -16.53
N SER A 38 40.43 -7.15 -17.11
CA SER A 38 41.65 -7.47 -16.38
C SER A 38 42.85 -6.66 -16.88
N ARG A 39 43.69 -6.20 -15.96
CA ARG A 39 45.05 -5.72 -16.28
C ARG A 39 45.98 -6.88 -16.66
N THR A 40 47.16 -6.55 -17.15
CA THR A 40 48.26 -7.50 -17.41
C THR A 40 48.77 -8.22 -16.16
N ASP A 41 48.66 -7.59 -14.99
CA ASP A 41 48.96 -8.18 -13.66
C ASP A 41 47.85 -9.13 -13.15
N GLY A 42 46.76 -9.31 -13.91
CA GLY A 42 45.61 -10.12 -13.52
C GLY A 42 44.62 -9.42 -12.58
N THR A 43 44.82 -8.16 -12.21
CA THR A 43 43.85 -7.42 -11.37
C THR A 43 42.54 -7.26 -12.13
N LEU A 44 41.44 -7.71 -11.53
CA LEU A 44 40.09 -7.58 -12.06
C LEU A 44 39.41 -6.34 -11.49
N GLY A 45 38.54 -5.72 -12.30
CA GLY A 45 37.65 -4.66 -11.86
C GLY A 45 36.98 -3.94 -13.02
N CYS A 46 36.05 -3.04 -12.70
CA CYS A 46 35.25 -2.34 -13.70
C CYS A 46 35.94 -1.06 -14.21
N VAL A 47 35.75 -0.76 -15.50
CA VAL A 47 36.17 0.49 -16.14
C VAL A 47 35.00 1.15 -16.88
N PRO A 48 34.90 2.50 -16.92
CA PRO A 48 33.82 3.17 -17.63
C PRO A 48 33.93 2.98 -19.15
N SER A 49 32.83 2.59 -19.80
CA SER A 49 32.72 2.35 -21.25
C SER A 49 33.12 3.56 -22.11
N ASN A 50 32.90 4.77 -21.60
CA ASN A 50 33.27 6.04 -22.24
C ASN A 50 34.73 6.48 -21.99
N PHE A 51 35.46 5.84 -21.07
CA PHE A 51 36.89 6.09 -20.82
C PHE A 51 37.82 5.18 -21.63
N VAL A 52 37.28 4.19 -22.36
CA VAL A 52 38.07 3.16 -23.06
C VAL A 52 37.64 3.01 -24.52
N VAL A 53 38.61 2.71 -25.40
CA VAL A 53 38.37 2.38 -26.81
C VAL A 53 38.83 0.97 -27.11
N LYS A 54 38.18 0.29 -28.06
CA LYS A 54 38.64 -1.01 -28.57
C LYS A 54 40.05 -0.86 -29.17
N TYR A 55 40.94 -1.74 -28.73
CA TYR A 55 42.32 -1.81 -29.15
C TYR A 55 42.62 -3.21 -29.68
N GLU A 56 43.02 -3.27 -30.94
CA GLU A 56 43.54 -4.46 -31.59
C GLU A 56 45.03 -4.55 -31.32
N THR A 57 45.50 -5.75 -30.95
CA THR A 57 46.91 -6.05 -30.73
C THR A 57 47.28 -7.20 -31.64
N GLU A 58 48.48 -7.13 -32.22
CA GLU A 58 49.04 -8.17 -33.08
C GLU A 58 49.55 -9.38 -32.28
N ASP A 59 49.71 -9.23 -30.96
CA ASP A 59 50.21 -10.29 -30.07
C ASP A 59 49.08 -10.90 -29.21
N GLU A 60 48.53 -12.01 -29.70
CA GLU A 60 47.53 -12.81 -28.99
C GLU A 60 48.04 -13.37 -27.65
N ASN A 61 49.36 -13.55 -27.47
CA ASN A 61 49.92 -14.08 -26.23
C ASN A 61 49.63 -13.16 -25.04
N ILE A 62 49.54 -11.85 -25.26
CA ILE A 62 49.20 -10.87 -24.22
C ILE A 62 47.78 -11.14 -23.69
N LYS A 63 46.82 -11.49 -24.55
CA LYS A 63 45.44 -11.78 -24.12
C LYS A 63 45.37 -13.06 -23.30
N VAL A 64 46.09 -14.10 -23.74
CA VAL A 64 46.20 -15.40 -23.05
C VAL A 64 46.84 -15.22 -21.66
N GLU A 65 47.93 -14.45 -21.58
CA GLU A 65 48.65 -14.20 -20.32
C GLU A 65 47.84 -13.34 -19.35
N CYS A 66 47.14 -12.30 -19.82
CA CYS A 66 46.18 -11.55 -18.99
C CYS A 66 45.10 -12.48 -18.41
N ALA A 67 44.53 -13.37 -19.23
CA ALA A 67 43.49 -14.31 -18.76
C ALA A 67 44.06 -15.32 -17.76
N ARG A 68 45.29 -15.80 -17.97
CA ARG A 68 45.99 -16.72 -17.07
C ARG A 68 46.28 -16.07 -15.71
N ASN A 69 46.69 -14.80 -15.67
CA ASN A 69 46.92 -14.07 -14.42
C ASN A 69 45.62 -13.71 -13.70
N ALA A 70 44.55 -13.37 -14.45
CA ALA A 70 43.21 -13.18 -13.88
C ALA A 70 42.65 -14.44 -13.20
N LEU A 71 42.88 -15.63 -13.79
CA LEU A 71 42.51 -16.91 -13.17
C LEU A 71 43.23 -17.14 -11.84
N VAL A 72 44.54 -16.85 -11.75
CA VAL A 72 45.31 -16.99 -10.50
C VAL A 72 44.69 -16.14 -9.39
N ASN A 73 44.36 -14.87 -9.66
CA ASN A 73 43.75 -13.98 -8.68
C ASN A 73 42.31 -14.37 -8.29
N LEU A 74 41.58 -15.10 -9.14
CA LEU A 74 40.24 -15.63 -8.81
C LEU A 74 40.26 -16.89 -7.94
N TYR A 75 41.36 -17.65 -7.96
CA TYR A 75 41.58 -18.82 -7.09
C TYR A 75 42.05 -18.44 -5.69
N ASP A 76 42.57 -17.23 -5.49
CA ASP A 76 42.75 -16.68 -4.13
C ASP A 76 41.36 -16.38 -3.51
N LYS A 77 41.23 -16.65 -2.21
CA LYS A 77 39.93 -16.77 -1.52
C LYS A 77 39.36 -15.44 -1.03
N THR A 78 39.92 -14.33 -1.49
CA THR A 78 39.69 -12.96 -0.98
C THR A 78 38.81 -12.11 -1.90
N VAL A 79 38.44 -12.62 -3.09
CA VAL A 79 37.76 -11.85 -4.14
C VAL A 79 36.35 -12.40 -4.40
N GLU A 80 35.36 -11.67 -3.89
CA GLU A 80 33.94 -11.84 -4.22
C GLU A 80 33.60 -11.00 -5.47
N ILE A 81 33.24 -11.69 -6.56
CA ILE A 81 32.79 -11.07 -7.82
C ILE A 81 31.52 -11.79 -8.27
N TRP A 82 30.52 -11.01 -8.70
CA TRP A 82 29.24 -11.51 -9.17
C TRP A 82 29.38 -12.37 -10.44
N GLY A 83 28.69 -13.51 -10.51
CA GLY A 83 28.78 -14.45 -11.63
C GLY A 83 30.16 -15.12 -11.77
N LYS A 84 30.79 -15.51 -10.64
CA LYS A 84 32.15 -16.08 -10.60
C LYS A 84 32.34 -17.32 -11.49
N GLU A 85 31.32 -18.18 -11.63
CA GLU A 85 31.41 -19.36 -12.50
C GLU A 85 31.54 -19.01 -13.99
N ASP A 86 30.72 -18.10 -14.50
CA ASP A 86 30.78 -17.69 -15.91
C ASP A 86 32.01 -16.86 -16.22
N LEU A 87 32.50 -16.09 -15.24
CA LEU A 87 33.80 -15.42 -15.30
C LEU A 87 34.95 -16.44 -15.42
N LEU A 88 34.94 -17.51 -14.61
CA LEU A 88 35.92 -18.62 -14.71
C LEU A 88 35.82 -19.33 -16.06
N ARG A 89 34.62 -19.69 -16.53
CA ARG A 89 34.39 -20.30 -17.85
C ARG A 89 34.94 -19.41 -18.98
N ARG A 90 34.68 -18.10 -18.93
CA ARG A 90 35.13 -17.11 -19.91
C ARG A 90 36.65 -16.96 -19.94
N LEU A 91 37.30 -16.91 -18.76
CA LEU A 91 38.75 -16.78 -18.68
C LEU A 91 39.50 -18.08 -19.04
N LEU A 92 38.93 -19.25 -18.74
CA LEU A 92 39.42 -20.54 -19.25
C LEU A 92 39.30 -20.61 -20.79
N GLN A 93 38.19 -20.12 -21.37
CA GLN A 93 38.01 -20.03 -22.82
C GLN A 93 39.04 -19.10 -23.49
N ILE A 94 39.42 -17.98 -22.86
CA ILE A 94 40.39 -17.02 -23.41
C ILE A 94 41.84 -17.48 -23.21
N SER A 95 42.16 -18.13 -22.08
CA SER A 95 43.52 -18.66 -21.81
C SER A 95 43.81 -19.99 -22.50
N GLY A 96 42.77 -20.74 -22.91
CA GLY A 96 42.91 -22.03 -23.59
C GLY A 96 43.36 -23.20 -22.69
N ASP A 97 43.43 -22.99 -21.37
CA ASP A 97 43.89 -24.02 -20.43
C ASP A 97 42.80 -25.09 -20.20
N LYS A 98 43.15 -26.36 -20.40
CA LYS A 98 42.25 -27.52 -20.29
C LYS A 98 42.17 -28.10 -18.88
N ARG A 99 42.59 -27.35 -17.86
CA ARG A 99 42.71 -27.81 -16.47
C ARG A 99 41.50 -27.41 -15.61
N MET A 100 40.37 -28.08 -15.80
CA MET A 100 39.35 -28.28 -14.74
C MET A 100 38.31 -29.37 -15.09
N ASP A 101 38.76 -30.61 -15.27
CA ASP A 101 37.89 -31.81 -15.23
C ASP A 101 38.02 -32.58 -13.89
N THR A 102 38.91 -32.16 -12.98
CA THR A 102 39.33 -32.95 -11.81
C THR A 102 39.72 -32.12 -10.57
N ILE A 103 38.76 -31.43 -9.95
CA ILE A 103 38.70 -31.32 -8.48
C ILE A 103 37.25 -31.56 -8.06
N ALA A 104 37.00 -32.69 -7.37
CA ALA A 104 35.74 -32.97 -6.69
C ALA A 104 35.90 -32.77 -5.17
N PRO A 105 34.94 -32.13 -4.49
CA PRO A 105 34.78 -32.21 -3.05
C PRO A 105 33.76 -33.30 -2.71
N ASP A 106 34.23 -34.50 -2.36
CA ASP A 106 33.42 -35.46 -1.61
C ASP A 106 33.35 -35.05 -0.12
N ASP A 107 32.31 -35.55 0.57
CA ASP A 107 31.78 -35.07 1.86
C ASP A 107 31.25 -33.60 1.79
N VAL A 108 29.94 -33.33 1.86
CA VAL A 108 28.86 -34.05 2.57
C VAL A 108 27.60 -34.28 1.72
N LYS A 109 27.10 -35.52 1.81
CA LYS A 109 25.85 -36.11 1.28
C LYS A 109 24.62 -35.19 1.16
N SER A 110 23.93 -35.29 0.02
CA SER A 110 22.61 -35.97 -0.01
C SER A 110 22.33 -36.55 -1.41
N SER A 111 21.48 -37.58 -1.51
CA SER A 111 21.26 -38.39 -2.72
C SER A 111 19.93 -38.08 -3.41
N GLY A 112 19.91 -37.97 -4.74
CA GLY A 112 18.69 -37.71 -5.53
C GLY A 112 18.93 -37.83 -7.05
N ASP A 113 19.30 -39.02 -7.50
CA ASP A 113 19.77 -39.30 -8.87
C ASP A 113 18.71 -39.09 -9.96
N PHE A 114 19.09 -38.41 -11.06
CA PHE A 114 18.30 -38.30 -12.30
C PHE A 114 19.16 -37.82 -13.50
N SER A 115 19.94 -38.71 -14.12
CA SER A 115 20.36 -38.49 -15.51
C SER A 115 20.71 -39.77 -16.28
N GLU A 116 19.84 -40.20 -17.20
CA GLU A 116 20.30 -40.90 -18.40
C GLU A 116 19.31 -40.74 -19.57
N LEU A 117 19.73 -40.01 -20.62
CA LEU A 117 19.21 -40.12 -21.99
C LEU A 117 20.16 -39.38 -22.94
N LYS A 118 20.91 -40.13 -23.77
CA LYS A 118 21.85 -39.57 -24.75
C LYS A 118 21.14 -39.29 -26.07
N ILE A 119 21.37 -38.11 -26.65
CA ILE A 119 20.94 -37.77 -28.01
C ILE A 119 22.03 -38.23 -28.99
N THR A 120 21.62 -38.84 -30.11
CA THR A 120 22.48 -39.15 -31.26
C THR A 120 21.77 -38.80 -32.56
N ASP A 121 22.45 -38.10 -33.46
CA ASP A 121 21.87 -37.58 -34.71
C ASP A 121 21.34 -38.66 -35.67
N PRO A 122 20.19 -38.43 -36.34
CA PRO A 122 19.67 -39.31 -37.38
C PRO A 122 20.16 -38.92 -38.79
N LYS A 123 20.79 -39.85 -39.51
CA LYS A 123 20.90 -39.80 -40.98
C LYS A 123 20.65 -41.17 -41.63
N GLU A 124 19.78 -41.14 -42.64
CA GLU A 124 19.53 -42.15 -43.68
C GLU A 124 19.41 -43.64 -43.28
N ARG A 125 18.20 -44.20 -43.37
CA ARG A 125 17.74 -44.91 -44.60
C ARG A 125 16.28 -45.34 -44.53
N ILE A 126 15.64 -45.41 -45.70
CA ILE A 126 14.28 -45.90 -45.91
C ILE A 126 14.32 -47.41 -46.18
N PRO A 127 13.50 -48.21 -45.50
CA PRO A 127 12.82 -49.35 -46.12
C PRO A 127 11.34 -49.05 -46.40
N GLN A 128 10.74 -49.80 -47.33
CA GLN A 128 9.40 -49.53 -47.86
C GLN A 128 8.28 -50.11 -46.98
N ALA A 129 7.05 -49.66 -47.24
CA ALA A 129 5.86 -50.00 -46.45
C ALA A 129 5.35 -51.43 -46.68
N GLU A 130 4.81 -52.04 -45.62
CA GLU A 130 3.70 -52.99 -45.71
C GLU A 130 2.55 -52.53 -44.81
N THR A 131 1.32 -52.65 -45.32
CA THR A 131 0.15 -51.99 -44.73
C THR A 131 -0.62 -52.91 -43.79
N LYS A 132 -0.70 -52.57 -42.49
CA LYS A 132 -1.71 -53.12 -41.58
C LYS A 132 -2.34 -52.00 -40.74
N SER A 133 -3.66 -52.00 -40.70
CA SER A 133 -4.49 -50.94 -40.13
C SER A 133 -4.99 -51.32 -38.73
N ASP A 134 -4.27 -50.90 -37.69
CA ASP A 134 -4.76 -50.95 -36.31
C ASP A 134 -5.27 -49.59 -35.87
N LYS A 135 -6.52 -49.56 -35.39
CA LYS A 135 -7.19 -48.33 -34.94
C LYS A 135 -6.71 -47.97 -33.53
N TYR A 136 -5.69 -47.13 -33.43
CA TYR A 136 -5.39 -46.45 -32.16
C TYR A 136 -6.46 -45.39 -31.87
N THR A 137 -7.38 -45.69 -30.97
CA THR A 137 -8.13 -44.66 -30.26
C THR A 137 -7.17 -43.91 -29.31
N PRO A 138 -7.20 -42.57 -29.26
CA PRO A 138 -6.35 -41.81 -28.35
C PRO A 138 -6.78 -42.12 -26.92
N THR A 139 -5.91 -42.76 -26.14
CA THR A 139 -6.14 -42.98 -24.71
C THR A 139 -5.78 -41.69 -23.99
N GLU A 140 -6.77 -41.03 -23.40
CA GLU A 140 -6.58 -39.78 -22.64
C GLU A 140 -5.60 -40.01 -21.48
N ARG A 141 -4.46 -39.32 -21.53
CA ARG A 141 -3.47 -39.31 -20.44
C ARG A 141 -3.77 -38.13 -19.54
N ASN A 142 -4.53 -38.36 -18.47
CA ASN A 142 -4.74 -37.35 -17.43
C ASN A 142 -3.38 -36.97 -16.82
N ILE A 143 -2.99 -35.71 -16.97
CA ILE A 143 -1.72 -35.18 -16.46
C ILE A 143 -1.95 -34.73 -15.03
N ILE A 144 -1.51 -35.54 -14.07
CA ILE A 144 -1.54 -35.17 -12.65
C ILE A 144 -0.45 -34.12 -12.41
N LEU A 145 -0.86 -32.89 -12.15
CA LEU A 145 0.05 -31.81 -11.79
C LEU A 145 0.64 -32.03 -10.37
N PRO A 146 1.88 -31.58 -10.09
CA PRO A 146 2.41 -31.56 -8.73
C PRO A 146 1.58 -30.65 -7.83
N LYS A 147 1.47 -30.99 -6.53
CA LYS A 147 0.92 -30.05 -5.54
C LYS A 147 1.65 -28.72 -5.58
N ASN A 148 0.90 -27.62 -5.45
CA ASN A 148 1.41 -26.24 -5.43
C ASN A 148 2.18 -25.83 -6.70
N PHE A 149 1.94 -26.50 -7.83
CA PHE A 149 2.55 -26.15 -9.12
C PHE A 149 2.15 -24.74 -9.59
N GLU A 150 0.89 -24.31 -9.38
CA GLU A 150 0.46 -22.93 -9.67
C GLU A 150 1.31 -21.89 -8.90
N TYR A 151 1.54 -22.11 -7.60
CA TYR A 151 2.36 -21.21 -6.77
C TYR A 151 3.83 -21.19 -7.19
N ARG A 152 4.41 -22.33 -7.57
CA ARG A 152 5.78 -22.38 -8.10
C ARG A 152 5.93 -21.64 -9.43
N LEU A 153 4.88 -21.62 -10.27
CA LEU A 153 4.87 -20.78 -11.47
C LEU A 153 4.74 -19.28 -11.12
N LEU A 154 3.91 -18.91 -10.14
CA LEU A 154 3.81 -17.54 -9.64
C LEU A 154 5.14 -17.03 -9.04
N ASP A 155 5.79 -17.81 -8.18
CA ASP A 155 7.12 -17.55 -7.64
C ASP A 155 8.18 -17.37 -8.75
N THR A 156 8.09 -18.18 -9.81
CA THR A 156 9.00 -18.10 -10.97
C THR A 156 8.79 -16.83 -11.78
N ILE A 157 7.53 -16.45 -12.07
CA ILE A 157 7.21 -15.17 -12.73
C ILE A 157 7.73 -14.02 -11.88
N ARG A 158 7.46 -14.04 -10.57
CA ARG A 158 7.85 -12.99 -9.63
C ARG A 158 9.37 -12.80 -9.55
N LEU A 159 10.15 -13.89 -9.46
CA LEU A 159 11.61 -13.84 -9.51
C LEU A 159 12.14 -13.25 -10.82
N ALA A 160 11.45 -13.50 -11.94
CA ALA A 160 11.88 -13.02 -13.25
C ALA A 160 11.52 -11.55 -13.53
N THR A 161 10.43 -11.03 -12.93
CA THR A 161 9.89 -9.69 -13.28
C THR A 161 9.87 -8.67 -12.14
N ASN A 162 10.01 -9.09 -10.87
CA ASN A 162 9.81 -8.25 -9.68
C ASN A 162 8.42 -7.56 -9.63
N CYS A 163 7.42 -8.12 -10.31
CA CYS A 163 6.02 -7.69 -10.25
C CYS A 163 5.39 -7.95 -8.87
N SER A 164 4.29 -7.27 -8.52
CA SER A 164 3.55 -7.61 -7.30
C SER A 164 2.96 -9.01 -7.39
N TYR A 165 2.71 -9.68 -6.26
CA TYR A 165 2.11 -11.01 -6.26
C TYR A 165 0.71 -11.01 -6.92
N SER A 166 -0.05 -9.91 -6.80
CA SER A 166 -1.28 -9.68 -7.56
C SER A 166 -1.04 -9.52 -9.07
N ASP A 167 -0.06 -8.72 -9.51
CA ASP A 167 0.31 -8.62 -10.93
C ASP A 167 0.72 -9.99 -11.49
N CYS A 168 1.51 -10.77 -10.75
CA CYS A 168 1.90 -12.13 -11.11
C CYS A 168 0.68 -13.05 -11.25
N GLY A 169 -0.32 -12.89 -10.37
CA GLY A 169 -1.62 -13.58 -10.46
C GLY A 169 -2.38 -13.26 -11.75
N LEU A 170 -2.44 -11.99 -12.14
CA LEU A 170 -3.07 -11.53 -13.38
C LEU A 170 -2.30 -11.99 -14.63
N VAL A 171 -0.98 -11.95 -14.60
CA VAL A 171 -0.13 -12.48 -15.69
C VAL A 171 -0.29 -13.99 -15.82
N TYR A 172 -0.31 -14.72 -14.70
CA TYR A 172 -0.56 -16.16 -14.69
C TYR A 172 -1.95 -16.51 -15.24
N SER A 173 -3.01 -15.81 -14.80
CA SER A 173 -4.37 -16.07 -15.30
C SER A 173 -4.51 -15.77 -16.80
N ALA A 174 -3.86 -14.71 -17.29
CA ALA A 174 -3.80 -14.38 -18.72
C ALA A 174 -3.04 -15.43 -19.55
N LEU A 175 -1.85 -15.86 -19.08
CA LEU A 175 -1.06 -16.91 -19.72
C LEU A 175 -1.82 -18.24 -19.78
N MET A 176 -2.40 -18.67 -18.65
CA MET A 176 -3.21 -19.89 -18.59
C MET A 176 -4.48 -19.77 -19.44
N GLY A 177 -5.09 -18.58 -19.52
CA GLY A 177 -6.23 -18.29 -20.39
C GLY A 177 -5.92 -18.46 -21.87
N MET A 178 -4.77 -17.96 -22.34
CA MET A 178 -4.31 -18.16 -23.73
C MET A 178 -3.97 -19.62 -24.03
N LEU A 179 -3.16 -20.27 -23.17
CA LEU A 179 -2.80 -21.68 -23.35
C LEU A 179 -4.03 -22.60 -23.35
N SER A 180 -5.01 -22.31 -22.50
CA SER A 180 -6.29 -23.02 -22.42
C SER A 180 -7.21 -22.87 -23.64
N CYS A 181 -6.90 -21.98 -24.57
CA CYS A 181 -7.61 -21.88 -25.86
C CYS A 181 -6.86 -22.59 -26.99
N VAL A 182 -5.55 -22.85 -26.83
CA VAL A 182 -4.72 -23.60 -27.79
C VAL A 182 -4.68 -25.11 -27.46
N ILE A 183 -4.82 -25.48 -26.19
CA ILE A 183 -4.64 -26.86 -25.69
C ILE A 183 -5.98 -27.41 -25.14
N PRO A 184 -6.67 -28.30 -25.87
CA PRO A 184 -7.86 -29.00 -25.38
C PRO A 184 -7.56 -29.78 -24.09
N GLY A 185 -8.53 -29.84 -23.17
CA GLY A 185 -8.40 -30.51 -21.87
C GLY A 185 -7.57 -29.77 -20.82
N MET A 186 -6.88 -28.67 -21.17
CA MET A 186 -6.08 -27.91 -20.20
C MET A 186 -6.95 -27.23 -19.13
N LYS A 187 -8.16 -26.79 -19.49
CA LYS A 187 -9.13 -26.19 -18.54
C LYS A 187 -9.55 -27.20 -17.47
N GLU A 188 -9.93 -28.42 -17.85
CA GLU A 188 -10.34 -29.44 -16.88
C GLU A 188 -9.20 -29.82 -15.91
N ASN A 189 -7.96 -29.95 -16.40
CA ASN A 189 -6.82 -30.30 -15.54
C ASN A 189 -6.45 -29.15 -14.56
N LEU A 190 -6.60 -27.88 -14.96
CA LEU A 190 -6.39 -26.71 -14.08
C LEU A 190 -7.56 -26.42 -13.13
N GLN A 191 -8.80 -26.77 -13.51
CA GLN A 191 -9.98 -26.55 -12.66
C GLN A 191 -10.16 -27.63 -11.58
N ALA A 192 -9.45 -28.76 -11.67
CA ALA A 192 -9.53 -29.84 -10.69
C ALA A 192 -9.09 -29.39 -9.28
N ASP A 193 -7.98 -28.66 -9.16
CA ASP A 193 -7.46 -28.19 -7.87
C ASP A 193 -8.24 -26.98 -7.30
N LYS A 194 -8.89 -26.17 -8.16
CA LYS A 194 -9.59 -24.94 -7.76
C LYS A 194 -10.84 -25.13 -6.87
N LYS A 195 -11.17 -26.37 -6.51
CA LYS A 195 -12.13 -26.68 -5.43
C LYS A 195 -11.52 -26.65 -4.02
N SER A 196 -10.27 -26.22 -3.88
CA SER A 196 -9.53 -26.20 -2.60
C SER A 196 -8.95 -24.84 -2.18
N THR A 197 -9.34 -23.75 -2.85
CA THR A 197 -8.73 -22.41 -2.69
C THR A 197 -8.92 -21.74 -1.32
N ASP A 198 -9.76 -22.27 -0.44
CA ASP A 198 -9.92 -21.85 0.97
C ASP A 198 -8.97 -22.57 1.95
N VAL A 199 -8.14 -23.51 1.47
CA VAL A 199 -7.14 -24.17 2.33
C VAL A 199 -6.00 -23.20 2.60
N VAL A 200 -5.96 -22.65 3.81
CA VAL A 200 -4.85 -21.84 4.33
C VAL A 200 -3.53 -22.62 4.18
N LYS A 201 -2.63 -22.10 3.35
CA LYS A 201 -1.28 -22.65 3.11
C LYS A 201 -0.51 -22.83 4.42
N THR A 202 0.29 -23.88 4.51
CA THR A 202 1.13 -24.18 5.67
C THR A 202 2.48 -23.46 5.63
N GLU A 203 3.17 -23.37 6.78
CA GLU A 203 4.55 -22.87 6.88
C GLU A 203 5.50 -23.65 5.95
N GLU A 204 5.34 -24.97 5.85
CA GLU A 204 6.14 -25.84 4.97
C GLU A 204 6.00 -25.48 3.49
N GLU A 205 4.88 -24.86 3.10
CA GLU A 205 4.60 -24.43 1.72
C GLU A 205 5.09 -23.00 1.48
N TYR A 206 4.84 -22.07 2.42
CA TYR A 206 5.35 -20.70 2.32
C TYR A 206 6.87 -20.61 2.39
N SER A 207 7.54 -21.44 3.19
CA SER A 207 8.99 -21.44 3.36
C SER A 207 9.80 -21.89 2.12
N GLN A 208 9.11 -22.40 1.09
CA GLN A 208 9.66 -22.71 -0.22
C GLN A 208 9.66 -21.51 -1.18
N SER A 209 8.84 -20.48 -0.93
CA SER A 209 8.76 -19.30 -1.81
C SER A 209 10.01 -18.40 -1.65
N PRO A 210 10.50 -17.77 -2.74
CA PRO A 210 11.63 -16.85 -2.69
C PRO A 210 11.41 -15.65 -1.75
N ASP A 211 10.17 -15.16 -1.64
CA ASP A 211 9.80 -14.05 -0.76
C ASP A 211 10.12 -14.35 0.71
N TRP A 212 9.91 -15.59 1.15
CA TRP A 212 10.25 -16.02 2.50
C TRP A 212 11.75 -15.84 2.81
N TRP A 213 12.60 -16.11 1.81
CA TRP A 213 14.05 -15.94 1.93
C TRP A 213 14.46 -14.46 1.82
N PHE A 214 13.80 -13.67 0.98
CA PHE A 214 14.03 -12.22 0.96
C PHE A 214 13.62 -11.55 2.28
N LEU A 215 12.47 -11.90 2.87
CA LEU A 215 12.03 -11.42 4.19
C LEU A 215 13.07 -11.80 5.25
N LYS A 216 13.47 -13.08 5.28
CA LYS A 216 14.48 -13.62 6.20
C LYS A 216 15.85 -12.94 6.09
N ILE A 217 16.26 -12.54 4.89
CA ILE A 217 17.53 -11.81 4.66
C ILE A 217 17.38 -10.33 5.10
N LYS A 218 16.36 -9.63 4.58
CA LYS A 218 16.18 -8.19 4.82
C LYS A 218 15.86 -7.87 6.28
N PHE A 219 15.00 -8.66 6.94
CA PHE A 219 14.75 -8.48 8.37
C PHE A 219 15.96 -8.83 9.24
N ARG A 220 16.76 -9.85 8.89
CA ARG A 220 17.94 -10.21 9.70
C ARG A 220 18.95 -9.08 9.84
N PHE A 221 19.12 -8.26 8.80
CA PHE A 221 20.01 -7.08 8.83
C PHE A 221 19.59 -6.10 9.94
N PHE A 222 18.29 -5.80 10.05
CA PHE A 222 17.76 -4.92 11.09
C PHE A 222 17.72 -5.59 12.48
N GLU A 223 17.42 -6.90 12.55
CA GLU A 223 17.46 -7.68 13.80
C GLU A 223 18.86 -7.74 14.41
N SER A 224 19.90 -8.04 13.61
CA SER A 224 21.27 -8.11 14.11
C SER A 224 21.73 -6.75 14.63
N ARG A 225 21.43 -5.67 13.90
CA ARG A 225 21.81 -4.31 14.27
C ARG A 225 21.14 -3.85 15.57
N GLN A 226 19.85 -4.15 15.77
CA GLN A 226 19.18 -3.82 17.04
C GLN A 226 19.75 -4.61 18.23
N SER A 227 20.32 -5.80 18.00
CA SER A 227 20.98 -6.59 19.04
C SER A 227 22.43 -6.18 19.33
N ASN A 228 23.01 -5.27 18.54
CA ASN A 228 24.41 -4.85 18.66
C ASN A 228 24.51 -3.33 18.95
N ASP A 229 24.66 -2.99 20.23
CA ASP A 229 24.77 -1.60 20.70
C ASP A 229 25.98 -0.82 20.12
N GLN A 230 26.96 -1.49 19.49
CA GLN A 230 28.06 -0.82 18.79
C GLN A 230 27.65 -0.39 17.37
N GLU A 231 27.04 -1.29 16.59
CA GLU A 231 26.57 -1.02 15.21
C GLU A 231 25.34 -0.10 15.18
N CYS A 232 24.56 -0.05 16.28
CA CYS A 232 23.28 0.64 16.33
C CYS A 232 23.36 2.18 16.18
N ASN A 233 24.54 2.79 16.29
CA ASN A 233 24.71 4.20 15.91
C ASN A 233 25.00 4.30 14.40
N TRP A 234 23.94 4.57 13.62
CA TRP A 234 23.97 4.69 12.17
C TRP A 234 25.12 5.57 11.64
N ARG A 235 25.49 6.63 12.36
CA ARG A 235 26.54 7.60 11.96
C ARG A 235 27.99 7.08 12.01
N LEU A 236 28.22 5.83 12.43
CA LEU A 236 29.57 5.29 12.66
C LEU A 236 30.00 4.16 11.72
N HIS A 237 29.07 3.55 10.96
CA HIS A 237 29.32 2.24 10.34
C HIS A 237 28.81 2.04 8.91
N ASP A 238 27.74 2.71 8.48
CA ASP A 238 27.18 2.59 7.13
C ASP A 238 26.76 3.98 6.63
N ASP A 239 26.76 4.20 5.32
CA ASP A 239 26.27 5.44 4.74
C ASP A 239 24.73 5.53 4.85
N GLN A 240 24.21 6.75 5.03
CA GLN A 240 22.75 7.01 5.11
C GLN A 240 22.00 6.43 3.90
N TYR A 241 22.62 6.45 2.73
CA TYR A 241 22.07 5.94 1.49
C TYR A 241 21.79 4.42 1.56
N ASP A 242 22.78 3.61 1.94
CA ASP A 242 22.66 2.16 2.07
C ASP A 242 21.55 1.74 3.05
N ILE A 243 21.38 2.49 4.14
CA ILE A 243 20.35 2.25 5.14
C ILE A 243 18.95 2.52 4.54
N LEU A 244 18.80 3.63 3.82
CA LEU A 244 17.56 3.99 3.14
C LEU A 244 17.24 3.04 1.98
N GLU A 245 18.24 2.61 1.21
CA GLU A 245 18.08 1.63 0.14
C GLU A 245 17.57 0.30 0.72
N ARG A 246 18.21 -0.25 1.75
CA ARG A 246 17.77 -1.50 2.41
C ARG A 246 16.37 -1.40 3.03
N LEU A 247 15.98 -0.23 3.53
CA LEU A 247 14.62 0.02 4.02
C LEU A 247 13.62 0.15 2.87
N ASN A 248 13.96 0.84 1.78
CA ASN A 248 13.16 0.95 0.58
C ASN A 248 12.94 -0.42 -0.10
N GLU A 249 13.97 -1.27 -0.13
CA GLU A 249 13.85 -2.67 -0.57
C GLU A 249 12.90 -3.49 0.32
N LEU A 250 12.97 -3.30 1.65
CA LEU A 250 12.10 -4.00 2.61
C LEU A 250 10.64 -3.53 2.47
N ILE A 251 10.42 -2.23 2.31
CA ILE A 251 9.10 -1.63 2.00
C ILE A 251 8.54 -2.24 0.71
N THR A 252 9.31 -2.22 -0.38
CA THR A 252 8.90 -2.79 -1.67
C THR A 252 8.57 -4.27 -1.57
N LEU A 253 9.32 -5.05 -0.77
CA LEU A 253 9.01 -6.46 -0.53
C LEU A 253 7.69 -6.61 0.24
N LEU A 254 7.51 -5.89 1.35
CA LEU A 254 6.32 -5.96 2.20
C LEU A 254 5.03 -5.50 1.49
N GLU A 255 5.12 -4.49 0.62
CA GLU A 255 3.99 -3.97 -0.18
C GLU A 255 3.63 -4.87 -1.37
N ARG A 256 4.56 -5.72 -1.86
CA ARG A 256 4.37 -6.49 -3.11
C ARG A 256 4.25 -8.00 -2.93
N SER A 257 4.53 -8.55 -1.75
CA SER A 257 4.51 -10.01 -1.49
C SER A 257 3.10 -10.58 -1.35
N ASP A 258 2.97 -11.91 -1.33
CA ASP A 258 1.76 -12.57 -0.81
C ASP A 258 1.56 -12.12 0.65
N HIS A 259 0.51 -11.35 0.92
CA HIS A 259 0.24 -10.81 2.26
C HIS A 259 0.12 -11.91 3.33
N GLN A 260 -0.44 -13.07 2.97
CA GLN A 260 -0.57 -14.19 3.90
C GLN A 260 0.79 -14.88 4.15
N LEU A 261 1.71 -14.88 3.17
CA LEU A 261 3.11 -15.29 3.36
C LEU A 261 3.81 -14.40 4.39
N VAL A 262 3.68 -13.07 4.26
CA VAL A 262 4.28 -12.11 5.20
C VAL A 262 3.73 -12.33 6.61
N VAL A 263 2.42 -12.50 6.77
CA VAL A 263 1.78 -12.78 8.07
C VAL A 263 2.25 -14.12 8.65
N CYS A 264 2.37 -15.17 7.83
CA CYS A 264 2.91 -16.47 8.24
C CYS A 264 4.36 -16.34 8.73
N TYR A 265 5.22 -15.66 7.95
CA TYR A 265 6.61 -15.39 8.31
C TYR A 265 6.72 -14.65 9.65
N LEU A 266 5.96 -13.56 9.82
CA LEU A 266 5.97 -12.74 11.04
C LEU A 266 5.57 -13.55 12.28
N ARG A 267 4.58 -14.44 12.14
CA ARG A 267 4.15 -15.36 13.22
C ARG A 267 5.23 -16.37 13.58
N VAL A 268 5.89 -16.97 12.59
CA VAL A 268 6.96 -17.96 12.79
C VAL A 268 8.21 -17.37 13.43
N VAL A 269 8.54 -16.10 13.17
CA VAL A 269 9.63 -15.39 13.87
C VAL A 269 9.17 -14.71 15.17
N GLU A 270 7.99 -15.06 15.70
CA GLU A 270 7.39 -14.52 16.93
C GLU A 270 7.28 -12.98 16.93
N TYR A 271 7.16 -12.36 15.75
CA TYR A 271 7.20 -10.91 15.51
C TYR A 271 8.50 -10.22 15.98
N ARG A 272 9.61 -10.96 16.04
CA ARG A 272 10.95 -10.43 16.35
C ARG A 272 11.34 -9.26 15.46
N SER A 273 11.11 -9.39 14.16
CA SER A 273 11.43 -8.35 13.17
C SER A 273 10.72 -7.02 13.46
N VAL A 274 9.45 -7.06 13.86
CA VAL A 274 8.67 -5.86 14.21
C VAL A 274 9.23 -5.20 15.46
N ARG A 275 9.55 -5.98 16.50
CA ARG A 275 10.19 -5.45 17.73
C ARG A 275 11.59 -4.87 17.45
N ALA A 276 12.34 -5.45 16.50
CA ALA A 276 13.62 -4.90 16.07
C ALA A 276 13.46 -3.53 15.40
N LEU A 277 12.53 -3.39 14.46
CA LEU A 277 12.23 -2.10 13.81
C LEU A 277 11.76 -1.03 14.81
N ILE A 278 10.91 -1.39 15.77
CA ILE A 278 10.48 -0.49 16.86
C ILE A 278 11.68 -0.03 17.69
N GLY A 279 12.58 -0.95 18.05
CA GLY A 279 13.79 -0.63 18.81
C GLY A 279 14.78 0.27 18.05
N LEU A 280 14.91 0.09 16.73
CA LEU A 280 15.70 0.97 15.87
C LEU A 280 15.08 2.36 15.76
N TYR A 281 13.75 2.44 15.62
CA TYR A 281 13.02 3.71 15.56
C TYR A 281 13.22 4.56 16.83
N GLN A 282 13.23 3.93 18.01
CA GLN A 282 13.51 4.61 19.28
C GLN A 282 14.93 5.19 19.35
N ARG A 283 15.90 4.59 18.64
CA ARG A 283 17.34 4.94 18.69
C ARG A 283 17.78 5.86 17.53
N GLU A 284 17.02 5.93 16.44
CA GLU A 284 17.33 6.77 15.29
C GLU A 284 17.02 8.26 15.51
N THR A 285 17.91 9.13 15.05
CA THR A 285 17.78 10.60 15.04
C THR A 285 17.47 11.18 13.65
N ASN A 286 17.70 10.44 12.57
CA ASN A 286 17.37 10.85 11.20
C ASN A 286 15.87 10.67 10.92
N GLN A 287 15.17 11.77 10.58
CA GLN A 287 13.73 11.76 10.31
C GLN A 287 13.35 10.95 9.05
N GLU A 288 14.22 10.88 8.05
CA GLU A 288 13.98 10.12 6.82
C GLU A 288 13.97 8.61 7.13
N ILE A 289 14.99 8.14 7.87
CA ILE A 289 15.09 6.74 8.32
C ILE A 289 13.98 6.41 9.33
N ARG A 290 13.63 7.32 10.25
CA ARG A 290 12.43 7.18 11.10
C ARG A 290 11.16 7.00 10.26
N GLY A 291 10.97 7.79 9.20
CA GLY A 291 9.84 7.69 8.27
C GLY A 291 9.75 6.30 7.61
N LYS A 292 10.85 5.82 7.03
CA LYS A 292 10.91 4.48 6.43
C LYS A 292 10.68 3.36 7.45
N LEU A 293 11.28 3.45 8.65
CA LEU A 293 11.06 2.49 9.74
C LEU A 293 9.59 2.46 10.18
N LEU A 294 8.97 3.62 10.38
CA LEU A 294 7.56 3.74 10.77
C LEU A 294 6.63 3.16 9.70
N ARG A 295 6.97 3.31 8.42
CA ARG A 295 6.26 2.69 7.31
C ARG A 295 6.40 1.17 7.29
N CYS A 296 7.60 0.61 7.48
CA CYS A 296 7.78 -0.84 7.61
C CYS A 296 6.90 -1.43 8.74
N ILE A 297 6.90 -0.78 9.91
CA ILE A 297 6.05 -1.16 11.05
C ILE A 297 4.57 -0.99 10.69
N GLY A 298 4.20 0.11 10.02
CA GLY A 298 2.83 0.41 9.60
C GLY A 298 2.25 -0.62 8.64
N ILE A 299 3.04 -1.07 7.65
CA ILE A 299 2.66 -2.16 6.74
C ILE A 299 2.45 -3.46 7.54
N CYS A 300 3.37 -3.81 8.46
CA CYS A 300 3.21 -4.98 9.32
C CYS A 300 1.95 -4.91 10.21
N CYS A 301 1.58 -3.73 10.71
CA CYS A 301 0.33 -3.46 11.43
C CYS A 301 -0.93 -3.47 10.56
N SER A 302 -0.79 -3.21 9.26
CA SER A 302 -1.87 -3.32 8.27
C SER A 302 -2.12 -4.76 7.84
N LEU A 303 -1.12 -5.63 8.01
CA LEU A 303 -1.15 -7.06 7.65
C LEU A 303 -1.56 -7.98 8.81
N ASP A 304 -1.12 -7.72 10.05
CA ASP A 304 -1.51 -8.52 11.22
C ASP A 304 -1.83 -7.64 12.45
N SER A 305 -2.98 -7.89 13.09
CA SER A 305 -3.41 -7.14 14.28
C SER A 305 -2.52 -7.40 15.49
N ALA A 306 -1.81 -8.53 15.55
CA ALA A 306 -0.82 -8.79 16.59
C ALA A 306 0.31 -7.74 16.60
N CYS A 307 0.69 -7.20 15.44
CA CYS A 307 1.69 -6.12 15.34
C CYS A 307 1.19 -4.83 16.02
N ILE A 308 -0.13 -4.56 15.98
CA ILE A 308 -0.76 -3.40 16.62
C ILE A 308 -0.66 -3.50 18.14
N HIS A 309 -0.94 -4.68 18.71
CA HIS A 309 -0.75 -4.94 20.13
C HIS A 309 0.72 -4.76 20.55
N ILE A 310 1.66 -5.31 19.77
CA ILE A 310 3.11 -5.16 20.02
C ILE A 310 3.55 -3.69 19.97
N CYS A 311 2.96 -2.87 19.10
CA CYS A 311 3.24 -1.44 19.07
C CYS A 311 2.68 -0.73 20.30
N LEU A 312 1.45 -1.04 20.73
CA LEU A 312 0.79 -0.46 21.90
C LEU A 312 1.45 -0.86 23.23
N GLU A 313 2.01 -2.07 23.33
CA GLU A 313 2.79 -2.52 24.49
C GLU A 313 4.23 -1.97 24.51
N SER A 314 4.63 -1.20 23.50
CA SER A 314 5.97 -0.60 23.39
C SER A 314 5.97 0.90 23.73
N VAL A 315 7.15 1.50 23.80
CA VAL A 315 7.32 2.96 24.00
C VAL A 315 6.91 3.78 22.74
N LEU A 316 6.69 3.12 21.59
CA LEU A 316 6.42 3.79 20.30
C LEU A 316 5.26 4.82 20.34
N PRO A 317 4.09 4.56 20.96
CA PRO A 317 3.00 5.53 20.97
C PRO A 317 3.35 6.79 21.79
N ALA A 318 4.07 6.64 22.90
CA ALA A 318 4.52 7.77 23.72
C ALA A 318 5.58 8.60 22.98
N GLU A 319 6.50 7.95 22.28
CA GLU A 319 7.53 8.61 21.49
C GLU A 319 6.93 9.37 20.29
N LEU A 320 5.93 8.78 19.61
CA LEU A 320 5.17 9.45 18.55
C LEU A 320 4.39 10.67 19.06
N VAL A 321 3.70 10.58 20.22
CA VAL A 321 3.02 11.73 20.81
C VAL A 321 4.02 12.82 21.21
N ARG A 322 5.21 12.43 21.68
CA ARG A 322 6.31 13.38 21.97
C ARG A 322 6.81 14.08 20.70
N GLU A 323 6.99 13.36 19.59
CA GLU A 323 7.35 13.96 18.29
C GLU A 323 6.26 14.91 17.77
N ILE A 324 4.99 14.48 17.80
CA ILE A 324 3.85 15.26 17.32
C ILE A 324 3.80 16.62 18.05
N ARG A 325 3.94 16.64 19.39
CA ARG A 325 3.98 17.87 20.20
C ARG A 325 5.21 18.76 19.96
N CYS A 326 6.27 18.23 19.35
CA CYS A 326 7.47 18.98 19.00
C CYS A 326 7.51 19.39 17.53
N THR A 327 6.49 19.08 16.74
CA THR A 327 6.50 19.31 15.29
C THR A 327 6.18 20.77 14.93
N THR A 328 6.75 21.27 13.84
CA THR A 328 6.51 22.61 13.27
C THR A 328 5.90 22.51 11.87
N GLU A 329 5.52 23.65 11.30
CA GLU A 329 4.91 23.76 9.95
C GLU A 329 5.81 23.26 8.80
N GLU A 330 7.09 23.00 9.04
CA GLU A 330 8.06 22.56 8.02
C GLU A 330 8.13 21.02 7.83
N GLU A 331 7.50 20.22 8.71
CA GLU A 331 7.52 18.73 8.64
C GLU A 331 6.13 18.11 8.33
N ILE A 332 5.28 18.75 7.51
CA ILE A 332 3.89 18.30 7.28
C ILE A 332 3.78 16.82 6.82
N PRO A 333 4.58 16.30 5.86
CA PRO A 333 4.49 14.90 5.44
C PRO A 333 4.88 13.92 6.56
N GLN A 334 5.93 14.22 7.32
CA GLN A 334 6.37 13.39 8.45
C GLN A 334 5.32 13.41 9.57
N LEU A 335 4.72 14.57 9.85
CA LEU A 335 3.62 14.70 10.79
C LEU A 335 2.40 13.87 10.37
N ALA A 336 2.03 13.92 9.09
CA ALA A 336 0.94 13.13 8.54
C ALA A 336 1.20 11.62 8.69
N LEU A 337 2.44 11.16 8.46
CA LEU A 337 2.82 9.76 8.68
C LEU A 337 2.72 9.36 10.15
N ARG A 338 3.26 10.19 11.07
CA ARG A 338 3.17 10.00 12.54
C ARG A 338 1.70 9.91 13.00
N LEU A 339 0.86 10.86 12.59
CA LEU A 339 -0.56 10.92 12.92
C LEU A 339 -1.35 9.75 12.30
N ARG A 340 -1.09 9.38 11.04
CA ARG A 340 -1.77 8.25 10.39
C ARG A 340 -1.44 6.93 11.08
N PHE A 341 -0.17 6.71 11.47
CA PHE A 341 0.22 5.53 12.23
C PHE A 341 -0.46 5.48 13.60
N LEU A 342 -0.43 6.58 14.36
CA LEU A 342 -1.06 6.63 15.68
C LEU A 342 -2.59 6.47 15.60
N SER A 343 -3.23 7.03 14.57
CA SER A 343 -4.65 6.82 14.26
C SER A 343 -4.96 5.35 14.00
N MET A 344 -4.10 4.64 13.27
CA MET A 344 -4.27 3.20 13.00
C MET A 344 -4.23 2.37 14.29
N LEU A 345 -3.27 2.66 15.19
CA LEU A 345 -3.17 1.95 16.47
C LEU A 345 -4.42 2.17 17.33
N ILE A 346 -4.92 3.42 17.39
CA ILE A 346 -6.08 3.79 18.20
C ILE A 346 -7.39 3.25 17.61
N ALA A 347 -7.58 3.36 16.29
CA ALA A 347 -8.79 2.92 15.58
C ALA A 347 -8.88 1.39 15.36
N ARG A 348 -7.81 0.63 15.63
CA ARG A 348 -7.82 -0.84 15.55
C ARG A 348 -7.63 -1.54 16.91
N SER A 349 -7.58 -0.79 18.02
CA SER A 349 -7.57 -1.34 19.37
C SER A 349 -8.92 -1.15 20.07
N PRO A 350 -9.42 -2.15 20.84
CA PRO A 350 -10.61 -1.98 21.69
C PRO A 350 -10.33 -1.20 22.99
N SER A 351 -9.06 -0.98 23.35
CA SER A 351 -8.65 -0.26 24.56
C SER A 351 -7.22 0.28 24.46
N LEU A 352 -6.93 1.44 25.05
CA LEU A 352 -5.60 2.05 25.02
C LEU A 352 -4.79 1.77 26.30
N PRO A 353 -3.44 1.66 26.22
CA PRO A 353 -2.57 1.73 27.38
C PRO A 353 -2.80 3.02 28.18
N VAL A 354 -2.63 2.95 29.51
CA VAL A 354 -2.89 4.10 30.42
C VAL A 354 -2.02 5.29 30.03
N ASP A 355 -0.72 5.09 29.80
CA ASP A 355 0.21 6.16 29.46
C ASP A 355 -0.21 6.89 28.17
N LEU A 356 -0.54 6.13 27.12
CA LEU A 356 -1.09 6.68 25.88
C LEU A 356 -2.39 7.46 26.16
N SER A 357 -3.33 6.88 26.89
CA SER A 357 -4.60 7.55 27.23
C SER A 357 -4.41 8.83 28.05
N THR A 358 -3.38 8.94 28.90
CA THR A 358 -3.06 10.18 29.62
C THR A 358 -2.38 11.22 28.74
N SER A 359 -1.70 10.79 27.67
CA SER A 359 -1.03 11.66 26.71
C SER A 359 -1.97 12.24 25.63
N LEU A 360 -3.22 11.77 25.54
CA LEU A 360 -4.27 12.30 24.66
C LEU A 360 -5.04 13.44 25.35
N ASP A 361 -4.32 14.48 25.74
CA ASP A 361 -4.85 15.61 26.51
C ASP A 361 -5.27 16.82 25.65
N ARG A 362 -5.83 17.83 26.32
CA ARG A 362 -6.32 19.07 25.71
C ARG A 362 -5.22 19.86 24.97
N GLU A 363 -3.97 19.76 25.42
CA GLU A 363 -2.85 20.51 24.83
C GLU A 363 -2.40 19.90 23.51
N LEU A 364 -2.41 18.56 23.40
CA LEU A 364 -2.18 17.87 22.12
C LEU A 364 -3.23 18.26 21.07
N PHE A 365 -4.51 18.20 21.43
CA PHE A 365 -5.60 18.55 20.52
C PHE A 365 -5.57 20.04 20.13
N GLY A 366 -5.36 20.95 21.08
CA GLY A 366 -5.26 22.39 20.81
C GLY A 366 -4.04 22.78 19.98
N HIS A 367 -2.90 22.09 20.14
CA HIS A 367 -1.73 22.29 19.28
C HIS A 367 -2.01 21.89 17.83
N LEU A 368 -2.60 20.71 17.61
CA LEU A 368 -2.93 20.23 16.26
C LEU A 368 -4.00 21.08 15.57
N MET A 369 -5.02 21.57 16.29
CA MET A 369 -6.00 22.52 15.74
C MET A 369 -5.34 23.80 15.25
N LYS A 370 -4.41 24.37 16.04
CA LYS A 370 -3.70 25.60 15.68
C LYS A 370 -2.79 25.44 14.47
N LEU A 371 -2.17 24.27 14.32
CA LEU A 371 -1.32 23.96 13.16
C LEU A 371 -2.14 23.83 11.88
N CYS A 372 -3.35 23.25 11.93
CA CYS A 372 -4.28 23.25 10.79
C CYS A 372 -4.80 24.66 10.47
N ASP A 373 -5.12 25.47 11.49
CA ASP A 373 -5.63 26.84 11.34
C ASP A 373 -4.57 27.75 10.68
N SER A 374 -3.33 27.76 11.19
CA SER A 374 -2.24 28.56 10.63
C SER A 374 -1.91 28.17 9.18
N THR A 375 -1.80 26.87 8.90
CA THR A 375 -1.52 26.35 7.54
C THR A 375 -2.68 26.56 6.56
N SER A 376 -3.93 26.68 7.03
CA SER A 376 -5.08 27.06 6.19
C SER A 376 -5.19 28.57 5.92
N SER A 377 -4.60 29.42 6.76
CA SER A 377 -4.81 30.88 6.72
C SER A 377 -4.26 31.58 5.46
N THR A 378 -3.49 30.87 4.62
CA THR A 378 -2.83 31.40 3.42
C THR A 378 -3.65 31.29 2.12
N ASN A 379 -4.66 30.42 2.03
CA ASN A 379 -5.60 30.32 0.90
C ASN A 379 -6.98 29.84 1.37
N SER A 380 -8.06 30.49 0.94
CA SER A 380 -9.38 30.32 1.54
C SER A 380 -10.46 29.72 0.63
N THR A 381 -11.49 29.17 1.28
CA THR A 381 -12.81 28.73 0.78
C THR A 381 -12.92 27.33 0.15
N LEU A 382 -13.80 26.53 0.76
CA LEU A 382 -14.28 25.18 0.40
C LEU A 382 -13.20 24.12 0.11
N ILE A 383 -13.08 23.16 1.03
CA ILE A 383 -12.51 21.84 0.75
C ILE A 383 -13.51 21.05 -0.12
N ASP A 384 -13.48 21.31 -1.44
CA ASP A 384 -14.39 20.70 -2.41
C ASP A 384 -13.89 19.32 -2.89
N LEU A 385 -14.03 18.34 -1.99
CA LEU A 385 -13.64 16.93 -2.16
C LEU A 385 -14.47 16.17 -3.23
N GLU A 386 -15.13 16.87 -4.15
CA GLU A 386 -15.77 16.28 -5.35
C GLU A 386 -14.82 16.31 -6.56
N ASN A 387 -13.94 17.31 -6.70
CA ASN A 387 -13.09 17.52 -7.89
C ASN A 387 -11.83 16.63 -7.96
N PHE A 388 -11.77 15.54 -7.19
CA PHE A 388 -10.64 14.59 -7.17
C PHE A 388 -10.83 13.36 -8.08
N THR A 389 -11.96 13.25 -8.79
CA THR A 389 -12.15 12.25 -9.84
C THR A 389 -11.59 12.74 -11.18
N ASP A 390 -10.59 12.01 -11.69
CA ASP A 390 -10.15 11.98 -13.08
C ASP A 390 -9.72 13.31 -13.72
N HIS A 391 -8.41 13.54 -13.77
CA HIS A 391 -7.63 13.32 -15.01
C HIS A 391 -6.15 13.68 -14.78
N ARG A 392 -5.24 12.73 -15.01
CA ARG A 392 -3.79 13.00 -15.09
C ARG A 392 -3.41 13.55 -16.49
N GLU A 393 -4.20 14.51 -16.99
CA GLU A 393 -3.84 15.27 -18.19
C GLU A 393 -2.69 16.23 -17.87
N LEU A 394 -1.48 15.67 -17.85
CA LEU A 394 -0.27 16.43 -18.12
C LEU A 394 -0.49 17.11 -19.47
N SER A 395 -0.74 18.42 -19.46
CA SER A 395 -1.20 19.15 -20.63
C SER A 395 -0.11 19.22 -21.69
N THR A 396 -0.07 18.22 -22.58
CA THR A 396 0.69 18.25 -23.83
C THR A 396 0.02 19.26 -24.75
N THR A 397 0.26 20.55 -24.47
CA THR A 397 -0.13 21.67 -25.32
C THR A 397 0.58 21.51 -26.66
N ASN A 398 -0.15 20.89 -27.59
CA ASN A 398 0.34 20.47 -28.89
C ASN A 398 0.53 21.71 -29.79
N ASN A 399 1.62 22.44 -29.54
CA ASN A 399 1.94 23.77 -30.08
C ASN A 399 2.32 23.72 -31.58
N ASN A 400 1.39 23.24 -32.41
CA ASN A 400 1.41 23.40 -33.86
C ASN A 400 1.08 24.86 -34.27
N ASN A 401 1.90 25.81 -33.82
CA ASN A 401 1.84 27.20 -34.23
C ASN A 401 3.04 27.54 -35.13
N ASN A 402 2.84 27.42 -36.44
CA ASN A 402 3.78 27.90 -37.46
C ASN A 402 3.72 29.43 -37.56
N SER A 403 4.57 30.13 -36.80
CA SER A 403 4.85 31.56 -37.00
C SER A 403 6.29 31.89 -36.59
N ALA A 404 7.01 32.58 -37.47
CA ALA A 404 8.38 33.02 -37.22
C ALA A 404 8.46 34.36 -36.47
N ASP A 405 9.70 34.72 -36.09
CA ASP A 405 10.17 36.02 -35.61
C ASP A 405 9.73 36.50 -34.19
N GLY A 406 10.65 37.17 -33.48
CA GLY A 406 10.25 38.24 -32.53
C GLY A 406 10.53 38.08 -31.03
N ASP A 407 11.74 37.68 -30.64
CA ASP A 407 12.45 38.06 -29.39
C ASP A 407 11.63 38.76 -28.25
N SER A 408 11.20 38.01 -27.21
CA SER A 408 10.73 38.59 -25.94
C SER A 408 10.62 37.59 -24.77
N GLY A 409 11.21 37.94 -23.62
CA GLY A 409 10.63 37.69 -22.28
C GLY A 409 10.60 36.26 -21.69
N ASN A 410 11.65 35.87 -20.97
CA ASN A 410 11.72 34.63 -20.16
C ASN A 410 10.90 34.72 -18.84
N ASN A 411 9.57 34.93 -18.92
CA ASN A 411 8.71 35.11 -17.74
C ASN A 411 7.78 33.91 -17.43
N ASN A 412 7.43 33.08 -18.40
CA ASN A 412 6.38 32.05 -18.21
C ASN A 412 6.79 30.93 -17.24
N ASN A 413 8.08 30.60 -17.14
CA ASN A 413 8.55 29.52 -16.26
C ASN A 413 8.30 29.84 -14.77
N ASN A 414 8.54 31.08 -14.34
CA ASN A 414 8.32 31.48 -12.95
C ASN A 414 6.83 31.48 -12.58
N MET A 415 5.93 31.76 -13.54
CA MET A 415 4.49 31.71 -13.31
C MET A 415 4.04 30.27 -13.02
N ASN A 416 4.49 29.30 -13.83
CA ASN A 416 4.14 27.88 -13.66
C ASN A 416 4.77 27.27 -12.40
N ILE A 417 6.00 27.66 -12.04
CA ILE A 417 6.65 27.20 -10.80
C ILE A 417 5.90 27.71 -9.57
N ASN A 418 5.48 28.98 -9.56
CA ASN A 418 4.70 29.51 -8.44
C ASN A 418 3.32 28.82 -8.30
N ILE A 419 2.67 28.49 -9.42
CA ILE A 419 1.36 27.80 -9.42
C ILE A 419 1.49 26.32 -8.99
N SER A 420 2.54 25.61 -9.42
CA SER A 420 2.78 24.24 -8.95
C SER A 420 3.05 24.20 -7.44
N ASN A 421 3.93 25.07 -6.96
CA ASN A 421 4.27 25.14 -5.53
C ASN A 421 3.06 25.54 -4.66
N SER A 422 2.21 26.48 -5.10
CA SER A 422 0.99 26.84 -4.35
C SER A 422 -0.02 25.69 -4.28
N ASN A 423 -0.15 24.91 -5.36
CA ASN A 423 -1.08 23.78 -5.43
C ASN A 423 -0.57 22.59 -4.59
N GLU A 424 0.74 22.35 -4.57
CA GLU A 424 1.36 21.35 -3.71
C GLU A 424 1.20 21.70 -2.22
N GLN A 425 1.43 22.97 -1.85
CA GLN A 425 1.23 23.43 -0.47
C GLN A 425 -0.24 23.34 -0.03
N SER A 426 -1.21 23.71 -0.89
CA SER A 426 -2.65 23.58 -0.60
C SER A 426 -3.02 22.13 -0.27
N ARG A 427 -2.59 21.18 -1.13
CA ARG A 427 -2.83 19.74 -0.92
C ARG A 427 -2.27 19.26 0.41
N GLN A 428 -1.05 19.66 0.76
CA GLN A 428 -0.45 19.29 2.06
C GLN A 428 -1.26 19.82 3.25
N CYS A 429 -1.81 21.04 3.18
CA CYS A 429 -2.64 21.64 4.23
C CYS A 429 -4.03 20.98 4.38
N GLU A 430 -4.76 20.80 3.27
CA GLU A 430 -6.06 20.10 3.21
C GLU A 430 -5.96 18.71 3.84
N MET A 431 -4.87 18.02 3.48
CA MET A 431 -4.56 16.66 3.85
C MET A 431 -4.09 16.51 5.30
N LEU A 432 -3.26 17.44 5.80
CA LEU A 432 -2.92 17.50 7.23
C LEU A 432 -4.21 17.60 8.05
N SER A 433 -5.12 18.48 7.64
CA SER A 433 -6.42 18.71 8.27
C SER A 433 -7.32 17.47 8.26
N TYR A 434 -7.35 16.72 7.14
CA TYR A 434 -8.01 15.42 7.09
C TYR A 434 -7.36 14.38 8.03
N THR A 435 -6.03 14.31 8.06
CA THR A 435 -5.30 13.34 8.89
C THR A 435 -5.45 13.64 10.39
N VAL A 436 -5.44 14.91 10.78
CA VAL A 436 -5.78 15.39 12.13
C VAL A 436 -7.24 15.06 12.47
N THR A 437 -8.17 15.23 11.54
CA THR A 437 -9.59 14.87 11.74
C THR A 437 -9.77 13.37 12.02
N VAL A 438 -9.10 12.51 11.25
CA VAL A 438 -9.08 11.05 11.47
C VAL A 438 -8.50 10.71 12.84
N PHE A 439 -7.39 11.35 13.24
CA PHE A 439 -6.79 11.16 14.55
C PHE A 439 -7.73 11.56 15.69
N PHE A 440 -8.40 12.71 15.58
CA PHE A 440 -9.36 13.19 16.58
C PHE A 440 -10.57 12.26 16.70
N LEU A 441 -11.13 11.76 15.58
CA LEU A 441 -12.26 10.82 15.59
C LEU A 441 -11.87 9.48 16.24
N ALA A 442 -10.69 8.95 15.91
CA ALA A 442 -10.15 7.74 16.52
C ALA A 442 -9.93 7.91 18.04
N CYS A 443 -9.31 9.02 18.47
CA CYS A 443 -9.14 9.33 19.90
C CYS A 443 -10.48 9.48 20.62
N ASN A 444 -11.43 10.19 20.00
CA ASN A 444 -12.72 10.46 20.61
C ASN A 444 -13.51 9.19 20.91
N TRP A 445 -13.39 8.14 20.08
CA TRP A 445 -14.10 6.88 20.31
C TRP A 445 -13.80 6.29 21.70
N HIS A 446 -12.55 6.36 22.16
CA HIS A 446 -12.11 5.85 23.47
C HIS A 446 -12.52 6.72 24.67
N PHE A 447 -12.97 7.97 24.47
CA PHE A 447 -13.44 8.81 25.57
C PHE A 447 -14.84 8.40 26.04
N ASN A 448 -14.95 7.91 27.28
CA ASN A 448 -16.19 7.44 27.89
C ASN A 448 -17.13 8.59 28.28
N SER A 449 -17.95 9.03 27.34
CA SER A 449 -19.05 9.96 27.58
C SER A 449 -20.16 9.32 28.43
N SER A 450 -20.73 10.11 29.36
CA SER A 450 -21.78 9.65 30.27
C SER A 450 -23.08 9.25 29.57
N VAL A 451 -23.24 9.59 28.28
CA VAL A 451 -24.27 9.04 27.37
C VAL A 451 -24.37 7.51 27.47
N TYR A 452 -23.22 6.82 27.46
CA TYR A 452 -23.15 5.38 27.24
C TYR A 452 -23.17 4.56 28.55
N THR A 453 -22.71 5.15 29.64
CA THR A 453 -22.61 4.49 30.96
C THR A 453 -23.97 4.14 31.61
N ILE A 454 -25.05 4.80 31.20
CA ILE A 454 -26.39 4.70 31.81
C ILE A 454 -27.00 3.28 31.71
N ASN A 455 -26.52 2.45 30.78
CA ASN A 455 -27.05 1.09 30.55
C ASN A 455 -26.25 -0.04 31.26
N SER A 456 -25.23 0.27 32.08
CA SER A 456 -24.48 -0.74 32.84
C SER A 456 -25.16 -1.04 34.18
N PRO A 457 -25.59 -2.28 34.48
CA PRO A 457 -26.31 -2.61 35.72
C PRO A 457 -25.38 -2.80 36.94
N SER A 458 -24.32 -1.98 37.06
CA SER A 458 -23.25 -2.15 38.07
C SER A 458 -23.22 -1.03 39.11
N LYS A 459 -23.93 -1.28 40.22
CA LYS A 459 -23.84 -0.63 41.55
C LYS A 459 -24.06 0.90 41.65
N ASN A 460 -25.01 1.26 42.51
CA ASN A 460 -25.21 2.62 43.01
C ASN A 460 -24.17 2.96 44.10
N ASP A 461 -23.01 3.48 43.74
CA ASP A 461 -22.10 4.16 44.67
C ASP A 461 -21.89 5.62 44.21
N PRO A 462 -22.54 6.62 44.85
CA PRO A 462 -22.64 7.99 44.33
C PRO A 462 -21.37 8.84 44.58
N THR A 463 -20.20 8.21 44.63
CA THR A 463 -18.90 8.87 44.91
C THR A 463 -17.83 8.58 43.85
N ASP A 464 -17.94 7.50 43.08
CA ASP A 464 -17.02 7.14 41.99
C ASP A 464 -17.52 7.57 40.60
N SER A 465 -18.32 8.65 40.51
CA SER A 465 -18.69 9.26 39.24
C SER A 465 -17.53 10.08 38.65
N VAL A 466 -16.41 9.41 38.37
CA VAL A 466 -15.28 9.97 37.60
C VAL A 466 -15.75 10.13 36.15
N CYS A 467 -16.40 11.26 35.88
CA CYS A 467 -16.71 11.67 34.52
C CYS A 467 -15.40 11.77 33.75
N VAL A 468 -15.21 10.88 32.76
CA VAL A 468 -14.02 10.89 31.92
C VAL A 468 -14.09 12.15 31.05
N LYS A 469 -13.36 13.18 31.47
CA LYS A 469 -13.20 14.44 30.74
C LYS A 469 -12.81 14.13 29.30
N ASN A 470 -13.72 14.39 28.37
CA ASN A 470 -13.41 14.29 26.95
C ASN A 470 -12.48 15.46 26.59
N SER A 471 -11.17 15.20 26.59
CA SER A 471 -10.15 16.22 26.39
C SER A 471 -10.18 16.84 24.98
N LEU A 472 -10.77 16.17 24.00
CA LEU A 472 -11.06 16.75 22.69
C LEU A 472 -12.18 17.81 22.81
N LEU A 473 -13.31 17.50 23.46
CA LEU A 473 -14.37 18.49 23.70
C LEU A 473 -13.87 19.69 24.53
N GLU A 474 -13.02 19.46 25.53
CA GLU A 474 -12.38 20.56 26.28
C GLU A 474 -11.46 21.42 25.40
N ALA A 475 -10.81 20.84 24.38
CA ALA A 475 -9.95 21.55 23.45
C ALA A 475 -10.76 22.38 22.45
N LEU A 476 -11.82 21.79 21.88
CA LEU A 476 -12.75 22.45 20.95
C LEU A 476 -13.41 23.68 21.58
N LEU A 477 -13.74 23.62 22.88
CA LEU A 477 -14.26 24.77 23.62
C LEU A 477 -13.20 25.86 23.88
N SER A 478 -11.94 25.50 24.13
CA SER A 478 -10.86 26.49 24.33
C SER A 478 -10.35 27.13 23.04
N GLU A 479 -10.39 26.41 21.92
CA GLU A 479 -9.80 26.79 20.63
C GLU A 479 -10.87 26.86 19.53
N SER A 480 -12.03 27.45 19.85
CA SER A 480 -13.25 27.36 19.04
C SER A 480 -13.11 27.88 17.60
N ILE A 481 -12.25 28.89 17.36
CA ILE A 481 -11.94 29.37 16.01
C ILE A 481 -11.20 28.29 15.21
N SER A 482 -10.06 27.82 15.71
CA SER A 482 -9.22 26.81 15.07
C SER A 482 -9.92 25.44 14.96
N SER A 483 -10.95 25.20 15.78
CA SER A 483 -11.78 23.99 15.69
C SER A 483 -12.63 23.90 14.41
N ARG A 484 -12.89 25.03 13.74
CA ARG A 484 -13.89 25.13 12.65
C ARG A 484 -13.60 24.18 11.48
N LEU A 485 -12.34 24.09 11.04
CA LEU A 485 -11.96 23.26 9.89
C LEU A 485 -12.18 21.76 10.16
N PHE A 486 -11.88 21.31 11.37
CA PHE A 486 -12.16 19.95 11.82
C PHE A 486 -13.67 19.66 11.83
N LEU A 487 -14.48 20.58 12.38
CA LEU A 487 -15.94 20.44 12.40
C LEU A 487 -16.54 20.40 10.98
N GLU A 488 -16.02 21.21 10.04
CA GLU A 488 -16.43 21.17 8.63
C GLU A 488 -16.16 19.80 8.00
N ILE A 489 -14.95 19.23 8.16
CA ILE A 489 -14.60 17.91 7.63
C ILE A 489 -15.45 16.79 8.28
N VAL A 490 -15.78 16.91 9.57
CA VAL A 490 -16.73 16.01 10.26
C VAL A 490 -18.13 16.07 9.64
N ILE A 491 -18.65 17.26 9.31
CA ILE A 491 -19.96 17.42 8.65
C ILE A 491 -19.92 16.85 7.21
N GLN A 492 -18.84 17.11 6.47
CA GLN A 492 -18.65 16.59 5.11
C GLN A 492 -18.58 15.06 5.07
N THR A 493 -17.87 14.43 6.03
CA THR A 493 -17.78 12.96 6.15
C THR A 493 -19.10 12.33 6.62
N PHE A 494 -19.81 12.99 7.53
CA PHE A 494 -21.17 12.60 7.94
C PHE A 494 -22.16 12.62 6.76
N ASN A 495 -22.16 13.68 5.95
CA ASN A 495 -22.99 13.80 4.74
C ASN A 495 -22.69 12.67 3.73
N ARG A 496 -21.43 12.22 3.65
CA ARG A 496 -20.98 11.09 2.81
C ARG A 496 -21.32 9.70 3.40
N ASN A 497 -21.92 9.63 4.60
CA ASN A 497 -22.14 8.40 5.37
C ASN A 497 -20.89 7.50 5.48
N PHE A 498 -19.76 8.12 5.80
CA PHE A 498 -18.45 7.50 5.67
C PHE A 498 -17.64 7.65 6.96
N ASP A 499 -17.15 6.53 7.51
CA ASP A 499 -16.20 6.54 8.62
C ASP A 499 -14.76 6.58 8.08
N PRO A 500 -14.01 7.69 8.29
CA PRO A 500 -12.68 7.83 7.73
C PRO A 500 -11.61 7.05 8.52
N THR A 501 -11.92 6.56 9.73
CA THR A 501 -11.02 5.72 10.53
C THR A 501 -10.92 4.28 10.00
N PHE A 502 -11.91 3.83 9.23
CA PHE A 502 -11.89 2.54 8.52
C PHE A 502 -10.72 2.45 7.51
N MET A 503 -10.43 3.58 6.83
CA MET A 503 -9.45 3.66 5.74
C MET A 503 -7.99 3.87 6.20
N VAL A 504 -7.69 3.72 7.50
CA VAL A 504 -6.34 3.96 8.03
C VAL A 504 -5.48 2.70 7.90
N THR A 505 -4.87 2.56 6.72
CA THR A 505 -3.91 1.51 6.36
C THR A 505 -2.60 2.11 5.82
N PHE A 506 -1.52 1.35 5.88
CA PHE A 506 -0.23 1.67 5.24
C PHE A 506 0.00 0.86 3.94
N LEU A 507 -0.90 -0.08 3.60
CA LEU A 507 -0.87 -0.75 2.31
C LEU A 507 -1.38 0.20 1.21
N PRO A 508 -0.60 0.47 0.14
CA PRO A 508 -1.08 1.25 -0.98
C PRO A 508 -2.17 0.48 -1.74
N LYS A 509 -3.24 1.17 -2.19
CA LYS A 509 -4.19 0.57 -3.14
C LYS A 509 -3.55 0.53 -4.52
N HIS A 510 -2.94 -0.60 -4.89
CA HIS A 510 -2.59 -0.87 -6.27
C HIS A 510 -3.86 -0.85 -7.15
N LYS A 511 -3.84 -0.09 -8.25
CA LYS A 511 -4.91 -0.04 -9.26
C LYS A 511 -4.92 -1.33 -10.10
N ASN A 512 -5.30 -2.43 -9.47
CA ASN A 512 -5.38 -3.72 -10.14
C ASN A 512 -6.46 -3.72 -11.23
N ASP A 513 -7.61 -3.08 -10.98
CA ASP A 513 -8.77 -3.01 -11.87
C ASP A 513 -8.41 -2.55 -13.30
N ASP A 514 -7.59 -1.48 -13.42
CA ASP A 514 -7.13 -0.94 -14.70
C ASP A 514 -6.23 -1.95 -15.44
N ARG A 515 -5.34 -2.66 -14.71
CA ARG A 515 -4.40 -3.65 -15.27
C ARG A 515 -5.09 -4.97 -15.63
N GLU A 516 -5.99 -5.43 -14.80
CA GLU A 516 -6.82 -6.62 -15.03
C GLU A 516 -7.72 -6.41 -16.24
N SER A 517 -8.38 -5.26 -16.34
CA SER A 517 -9.15 -4.86 -17.52
C SER A 517 -8.30 -4.88 -18.79
N CYS A 518 -7.10 -4.29 -18.77
CA CYS A 518 -6.17 -4.33 -19.89
C CYS A 518 -5.72 -5.77 -20.26
N LEU A 519 -5.40 -6.62 -19.29
CA LEU A 519 -4.96 -8.00 -19.53
C LEU A 519 -6.10 -8.88 -20.05
N ILE A 520 -7.33 -8.70 -19.55
CA ILE A 520 -8.53 -9.37 -20.08
C ILE A 520 -8.80 -8.95 -21.53
N GLN A 521 -8.69 -7.65 -21.84
CA GLN A 521 -8.84 -7.14 -23.22
C GLN A 521 -7.78 -7.73 -24.16
N TRP A 522 -6.52 -7.81 -23.72
CA TRP A 522 -5.44 -8.46 -24.49
C TRP A 522 -5.73 -9.95 -24.75
N VAL A 523 -6.12 -10.71 -23.72
CA VAL A 523 -6.46 -12.13 -23.85
C VAL A 523 -7.63 -12.34 -24.82
N ASN A 524 -8.66 -11.49 -24.76
CA ASN A 524 -9.80 -11.54 -25.68
C ASN A 524 -9.37 -11.25 -27.14
N TYR A 525 -8.46 -10.30 -27.36
CA TYR A 525 -7.90 -10.00 -28.68
C TYR A 525 -7.06 -11.16 -29.25
N CYS A 526 -6.26 -11.83 -28.41
CA CYS A 526 -5.55 -13.05 -28.81
C CYS A 526 -6.51 -14.22 -29.10
N GLN A 527 -7.68 -14.29 -28.45
CA GLN A 527 -8.67 -15.34 -28.71
C GLN A 527 -9.44 -15.11 -30.01
N SER A 528 -9.82 -13.87 -30.35
CA SER A 528 -10.48 -13.57 -31.63
C SER A 528 -9.56 -13.82 -32.83
N THR A 529 -8.32 -13.35 -32.76
CA THR A 529 -7.32 -13.54 -33.83
C THR A 529 -6.92 -14.99 -34.08
N VAL A 530 -7.04 -15.88 -33.08
CA VAL A 530 -6.86 -17.33 -33.28
C VAL A 530 -8.05 -17.96 -34.03
N HIS A 531 -9.29 -17.51 -33.79
CA HIS A 531 -10.47 -18.08 -34.44
C HIS A 531 -10.59 -17.73 -35.93
N ASP A 532 -10.13 -16.55 -36.36
CA ASP A 532 -10.09 -16.15 -37.77
C ASP A 532 -9.18 -17.04 -38.64
N SER A 533 -8.31 -17.86 -38.04
CA SER A 533 -7.41 -18.77 -38.78
C SER A 533 -8.09 -20.01 -39.38
N CYS A 534 -9.38 -20.24 -39.10
CA CYS A 534 -10.06 -21.52 -39.33
C CYS A 534 -11.43 -21.41 -40.06
N ILE A 535 -11.74 -20.29 -40.70
CA ILE A 535 -13.02 -20.08 -41.41
C ILE A 535 -12.74 -19.72 -42.88
N ASP A 536 -13.36 -20.47 -43.81
CA ASP A 536 -13.32 -20.19 -45.25
C ASP A 536 -13.92 -18.80 -45.58
N ASP A 537 -13.41 -18.16 -46.64
CA ASP A 537 -13.86 -16.86 -47.14
C ASP A 537 -15.36 -16.82 -47.50
N THR A 538 -16.27 -16.56 -46.54
CA THR A 538 -17.53 -15.78 -46.69
C THR A 538 -18.42 -15.74 -45.42
N SER A 539 -18.06 -14.94 -44.40
CA SER A 539 -19.05 -14.19 -43.58
C SER A 539 -18.39 -13.07 -42.77
N VAL A 540 -19.17 -12.06 -42.35
CA VAL A 540 -18.66 -10.86 -41.68
C VAL A 540 -19.00 -10.86 -40.19
N SER A 541 -18.00 -10.77 -39.32
CA SER A 541 -18.13 -10.27 -37.95
C SER A 541 -16.83 -9.68 -37.41
N THR A 542 -16.93 -8.46 -36.84
CA THR A 542 -15.95 -7.86 -35.90
C THR A 542 -14.48 -7.81 -36.31
N THR A 543 -14.17 -7.03 -37.36
CA THR A 543 -12.82 -6.52 -37.59
C THR A 543 -12.37 -5.61 -36.43
N THR A 544 -11.49 -6.10 -35.56
CA THR A 544 -10.76 -5.21 -34.64
C THR A 544 -9.74 -4.44 -35.46
N THR A 545 -10.08 -3.21 -35.85
CA THR A 545 -9.21 -2.41 -36.72
C THR A 545 -7.89 -2.08 -36.03
N ALA A 546 -6.79 -2.00 -36.80
CA ALA A 546 -5.46 -1.72 -36.26
C ALA A 546 -5.40 -0.43 -35.42
N LYS A 547 -6.25 0.55 -35.74
CA LYS A 547 -6.41 1.80 -34.97
C LYS A 547 -6.90 1.56 -33.54
N GLY A 548 -7.86 0.65 -33.33
CA GLY A 548 -8.34 0.29 -31.99
C GLY A 548 -7.30 -0.48 -31.17
N PHE A 549 -6.41 -1.23 -31.83
CA PHE A 549 -5.27 -1.89 -31.18
C PHE A 549 -4.17 -0.88 -30.80
N GLU A 550 -3.92 0.11 -31.66
CA GLU A 550 -3.01 1.23 -31.38
C GLU A 550 -3.53 2.11 -30.22
N GLU A 551 -4.83 2.43 -30.22
CA GLU A 551 -5.52 3.14 -29.12
C GLU A 551 -5.46 2.34 -27.81
N PHE A 552 -5.65 1.02 -27.85
CA PHE A 552 -5.46 0.14 -26.69
C PHE A 552 -4.03 0.17 -26.16
N LEU A 553 -3.01 0.08 -27.02
CA LEU A 553 -1.61 0.10 -26.60
C LEU A 553 -1.20 1.46 -26.01
N GLN A 554 -1.75 2.56 -26.51
CA GLN A 554 -1.55 3.90 -25.92
C GLN A 554 -2.15 4.00 -24.51
N VAL A 555 -3.35 3.44 -24.28
CA VAL A 555 -3.95 3.35 -22.93
C VAL A 555 -3.12 2.44 -22.01
N PHE A 556 -2.66 1.29 -22.51
CA PHE A 556 -1.81 0.37 -21.75
C PHE A 556 -0.48 1.02 -21.33
N GLU A 557 0.17 1.77 -22.24
CA GLU A 557 1.41 2.49 -21.95
C GLU A 557 1.16 3.66 -20.97
N ALA A 558 0.09 4.42 -21.13
CA ALA A 558 -0.29 5.49 -20.21
C ALA A 558 -0.52 4.97 -18.79
N ASN A 559 -1.24 3.84 -18.64
CA ASN A 559 -1.46 3.19 -17.36
C ASN A 559 -0.17 2.58 -16.77
N SER A 560 0.73 2.06 -17.61
CA SER A 560 2.03 1.55 -17.18
C SER A 560 2.96 2.64 -16.63
N ARG A 561 2.80 3.89 -17.08
CA ARG A 561 3.52 5.07 -16.57
C ARG A 561 2.84 5.73 -15.37
N ALA A 562 1.73 5.19 -14.86
CA ALA A 562 0.91 5.84 -13.85
C ALA A 562 1.28 5.50 -12.39
N ASP A 563 2.04 4.43 -12.13
CA ASP A 563 2.46 4.06 -10.77
C ASP A 563 3.21 5.23 -10.10
N PRO A 564 2.81 5.68 -8.89
CA PRO A 564 3.56 6.68 -8.14
C PRO A 564 4.91 6.12 -7.70
N ASN A 565 5.90 6.98 -7.53
CA ASN A 565 7.17 6.56 -6.94
C ASN A 565 6.95 6.30 -5.45
N THR A 566 6.63 5.05 -5.09
CA THR A 566 6.32 4.70 -3.70
C THR A 566 7.52 4.89 -2.77
N HIS A 567 8.75 5.15 -3.24
CA HIS A 567 9.88 5.50 -2.38
C HIS A 567 9.94 6.99 -2.00
N ASN A 568 9.19 7.86 -2.68
CA ASN A 568 8.95 9.23 -2.24
C ASN A 568 7.86 9.24 -1.15
N ASP A 569 8.15 9.76 0.03
CA ASP A 569 7.19 9.74 1.14
C ASP A 569 6.02 10.70 0.94
N LEU A 570 6.18 11.80 0.19
CA LEU A 570 5.06 12.67 -0.16
C LEU A 570 4.09 11.93 -1.09
N GLU A 571 4.58 11.41 -2.22
CA GLU A 571 3.77 10.62 -3.17
C GLU A 571 3.12 9.40 -2.51
N TYR A 572 3.83 8.72 -1.61
CA TYR A 572 3.30 7.59 -0.86
C TYR A 572 2.11 8.00 0.01
N ILE A 573 2.26 9.01 0.86
CA ILE A 573 1.17 9.40 1.77
C ILE A 573 0.02 10.06 0.97
N GLU A 574 0.32 10.83 -0.09
CA GLU A 574 -0.70 11.31 -1.03
C GLU A 574 -1.47 10.14 -1.69
N SER A 575 -0.79 9.06 -2.07
CA SER A 575 -1.45 7.87 -2.63
C SER A 575 -2.36 7.18 -1.60
N LEU A 576 -1.94 7.11 -0.33
CA LEU A 576 -2.77 6.63 0.76
C LEU A 576 -3.98 7.54 0.96
N TRP A 577 -3.81 8.87 0.95
CA TRP A 577 -4.91 9.82 1.12
C TRP A 577 -5.96 9.73 0.01
N ASN A 578 -5.53 9.91 -1.24
CA ASN A 578 -6.41 9.96 -2.42
C ASN A 578 -7.19 8.64 -2.58
N SER A 579 -6.54 7.50 -2.33
CA SER A 579 -7.18 6.18 -2.43
C SER A 579 -8.23 5.91 -1.34
N ASN A 580 -8.23 6.66 -0.23
CA ASN A 580 -9.29 6.63 0.77
C ASN A 580 -10.51 7.48 0.35
N LEU A 581 -10.26 8.64 -0.29
CA LEU A 581 -11.27 9.62 -0.64
C LEU A 581 -12.08 9.25 -1.90
N GLY A 582 -11.43 8.68 -2.92
CA GLY A 582 -12.08 8.26 -4.17
C GLY A 582 -12.98 7.02 -4.06
N SER A 583 -13.04 6.37 -2.90
CA SER A 583 -13.62 5.02 -2.71
C SER A 583 -15.15 4.97 -2.66
N ARG A 584 -15.86 5.77 -3.48
CA ARG A 584 -17.33 5.95 -3.47
C ARG A 584 -18.16 4.70 -3.76
N HIS A 585 -17.60 3.67 -4.41
CA HIS A 585 -18.34 2.51 -4.91
C HIS A 585 -17.70 1.13 -4.59
N ALA A 586 -17.15 0.97 -3.38
CA ALA A 586 -16.60 -0.32 -2.92
C ALA A 586 -17.71 -1.35 -2.55
N SER A 587 -18.48 -1.83 -3.54
CA SER A 587 -19.41 -2.96 -3.39
C SER A 587 -18.71 -4.33 -3.40
N SER A 588 -17.41 -4.35 -3.73
CA SER A 588 -16.55 -5.54 -3.79
C SER A 588 -16.31 -6.15 -2.40
N LYS A 589 -17.14 -7.13 -2.03
CA LYS A 589 -17.11 -7.82 -0.72
C LYS A 589 -15.83 -8.62 -0.44
N GLU A 590 -14.98 -8.84 -1.44
CA GLU A 590 -13.92 -9.86 -1.40
C GLU A 590 -12.63 -9.39 -0.71
N LEU A 591 -12.38 -8.08 -0.57
CA LEU A 591 -11.23 -7.53 0.16
C LEU A 591 -11.55 -7.06 1.60
N MET A 592 -12.75 -7.39 2.11
CA MET A 592 -13.40 -6.74 3.26
C MET A 592 -13.41 -7.57 4.55
N ILE A 593 -12.73 -8.72 4.61
CA ILE A 593 -12.89 -9.68 5.73
C ILE A 593 -11.97 -9.34 6.91
N ASP A 594 -10.64 -9.24 6.71
CA ASP A 594 -9.67 -8.92 7.78
C ASP A 594 -9.36 -7.41 7.93
N THR A 595 -9.71 -6.60 6.93
CA THR A 595 -9.40 -5.16 6.90
C THR A 595 -10.33 -4.31 7.77
N LYS A 596 -11.49 -4.84 8.20
CA LYS A 596 -12.40 -4.14 9.13
C LYS A 596 -11.67 -3.68 10.41
N PRO A 597 -11.88 -2.44 10.89
CA PRO A 597 -11.38 -2.03 12.20
C PRO A 597 -12.10 -2.82 13.30
N VAL A 598 -11.41 -3.08 14.42
CA VAL A 598 -12.00 -3.83 15.55
C VAL A 598 -13.27 -3.12 16.09
N LEU A 599 -13.35 -1.80 15.95
CA LEU A 599 -14.52 -0.98 16.29
C LEU A 599 -15.81 -1.40 15.56
N SER A 600 -15.74 -1.97 14.35
CA SER A 600 -16.89 -2.49 13.60
C SER A 600 -17.05 -4.02 13.68
N ASN A 601 -16.14 -4.72 14.35
CA ASN A 601 -16.19 -6.18 14.58
C ASN A 601 -16.52 -6.53 16.04
N HIS A 602 -17.10 -5.60 16.82
CA HIS A 602 -17.48 -5.78 18.23
C HIS A 602 -18.72 -6.68 18.45
N HIS A 603 -18.80 -7.82 17.77
CA HIS A 603 -19.57 -8.95 18.29
C HIS A 603 -18.89 -9.48 19.57
N VAL A 604 -19.71 -9.83 20.56
CA VAL A 604 -19.31 -10.44 21.85
C VAL A 604 -18.64 -9.46 22.84
N ASN A 605 -19.49 -8.90 23.73
CA ASN A 605 -19.21 -8.43 25.11
C ASN A 605 -18.91 -6.94 25.40
N SER A 606 -19.00 -6.01 24.45
CA SER A 606 -19.21 -4.59 24.76
C SER A 606 -20.70 -4.21 24.66
N SER A 607 -21.13 -3.15 25.36
CA SER A 607 -22.55 -2.77 25.43
C SER A 607 -23.07 -2.18 24.12
N THR A 608 -24.29 -2.55 23.73
CA THR A 608 -25.02 -2.12 22.51
C THR A 608 -25.49 -0.64 22.58
N ALA A 609 -24.61 0.27 22.97
CA ALA A 609 -24.92 1.67 23.27
C ALA A 609 -23.99 2.66 22.57
N THR A 610 -22.70 2.35 22.44
CA THR A 610 -21.72 3.22 21.76
C THR A 610 -21.74 2.96 20.25
N PRO A 611 -21.91 3.99 19.40
CA PRO A 611 -21.82 3.81 17.95
C PRO A 611 -20.48 3.23 17.50
N THR A 612 -20.54 2.31 16.55
CA THR A 612 -19.37 1.76 15.84
C THR A 612 -18.74 2.82 14.92
N ASN A 613 -19.58 3.60 14.23
CA ASN A 613 -19.17 4.73 13.42
C ASN A 613 -18.67 5.90 14.29
N THR A 614 -17.39 6.25 14.15
CA THR A 614 -16.67 7.26 14.92
C THR A 614 -17.20 8.67 14.70
N VAL A 615 -17.70 8.99 13.51
CA VAL A 615 -18.33 10.29 13.19
C VAL A 615 -19.65 10.42 13.94
N ILE A 616 -20.50 9.38 13.92
CA ILE A 616 -21.77 9.38 14.68
C ILE A 616 -21.49 9.41 16.19
N LYS A 617 -20.47 8.67 16.67
CA LYS A 617 -20.02 8.70 18.08
C LYS A 617 -19.59 10.12 18.48
N PHE A 618 -18.75 10.78 17.69
CA PHE A 618 -18.33 12.16 17.94
C PHE A 618 -19.50 13.15 17.95
N LEU A 619 -20.42 13.08 16.98
CA LEU A 619 -21.61 13.94 16.99
C LEU A 619 -22.51 13.69 18.21
N CYS A 620 -22.65 12.44 18.67
CA CYS A 620 -23.37 12.12 19.91
C CYS A 620 -22.74 12.79 21.14
N ASP A 621 -21.40 12.80 21.24
CA ASP A 621 -20.68 13.48 22.32
C ASP A 621 -20.80 15.01 22.21
N LEU A 622 -20.62 15.55 21.01
CA LEU A 622 -20.69 16.99 20.73
C LEU A 622 -22.07 17.58 21.04
N PHE A 623 -23.15 16.88 20.68
CA PHE A 623 -24.53 17.29 20.96
C PHE A 623 -25.01 16.94 22.37
N TYR A 624 -24.21 16.29 23.23
CA TYR A 624 -24.63 15.95 24.59
C TYR A 624 -24.67 17.16 25.54
N SER A 625 -23.67 18.07 25.44
CA SER A 625 -23.65 19.34 26.18
C SER A 625 -24.15 20.49 25.30
N PRO A 626 -24.95 21.44 25.83
CA PRO A 626 -25.34 22.63 25.07
C PRO A 626 -24.12 23.46 24.64
N ASP A 627 -23.11 23.60 25.51
CA ASP A 627 -21.92 24.42 25.26
C ASP A 627 -21.12 23.92 24.04
N THR A 628 -20.97 22.61 23.90
CA THR A 628 -20.29 21.98 22.75
C THR A 628 -21.17 21.97 21.51
N SER A 629 -22.49 21.85 21.66
CA SER A 629 -23.43 21.94 20.53
C SER A 629 -23.44 23.33 19.88
N ALA A 630 -23.12 24.38 20.64
CA ALA A 630 -23.06 25.77 20.17
C ALA A 630 -21.86 26.04 19.24
N LEU A 631 -20.91 25.12 19.12
CA LEU A 631 -19.82 25.18 18.14
C LEU A 631 -20.30 24.91 16.70
N ILE A 632 -21.45 24.26 16.53
CA ILE A 632 -22.06 24.00 15.22
C ILE A 632 -22.97 25.17 14.84
N TYR A 633 -22.65 25.86 13.74
CA TYR A 633 -23.48 26.96 13.23
C TYR A 633 -24.86 26.47 12.78
N HIS A 634 -25.81 27.40 12.69
CA HIS A 634 -27.20 27.08 12.32
C HIS A 634 -27.30 26.33 10.97
N ASN A 635 -26.62 26.80 9.93
CA ASN A 635 -26.63 26.17 8.61
C ASN A 635 -26.09 24.73 8.64
N ASP A 636 -25.01 24.51 9.39
CA ASP A 636 -24.35 23.20 9.52
C ASP A 636 -25.24 22.20 10.26
N PHE A 637 -25.90 22.66 11.32
CA PHE A 637 -26.91 21.89 12.03
C PHE A 637 -28.10 21.52 11.13
N GLU A 638 -28.54 22.46 10.31
CA GLU A 638 -29.61 22.26 9.33
C GLU A 638 -29.24 21.22 8.25
N VAL A 639 -27.96 21.12 7.88
CA VAL A 639 -27.43 20.03 7.03
C VAL A 639 -27.40 18.70 7.79
N ILE A 640 -26.95 18.67 9.06
CA ILE A 640 -26.93 17.44 9.88
C ILE A 640 -28.34 16.83 10.00
N ILE A 641 -29.37 17.64 10.28
CA ILE A 641 -30.77 17.19 10.34
C ILE A 641 -31.26 16.67 8.98
N GLU A 642 -30.87 17.31 7.88
CA GLU A 642 -31.23 16.86 6.53
C GLU A 642 -30.58 15.51 6.17
N VAL A 643 -29.30 15.32 6.52
CA VAL A 643 -28.59 14.04 6.37
C VAL A 643 -29.24 12.95 7.21
N ILE A 644 -29.58 13.22 8.48
CA ILE A 644 -30.32 12.27 9.33
C ILE A 644 -31.65 11.90 8.66
N ASN A 645 -32.42 12.87 8.17
CA ASN A 645 -33.70 12.62 7.51
C ASN A 645 -33.57 11.88 6.17
N ARG A 646 -32.44 11.99 5.47
CA ARG A 646 -32.11 11.15 4.31
C ARG A 646 -31.87 9.71 4.75
N GLN A 647 -30.94 9.49 5.68
CA GLN A 647 -30.60 8.14 6.18
C GLN A 647 -31.78 7.41 6.84
N LEU A 648 -32.64 8.11 7.59
CA LEU A 648 -33.87 7.53 8.17
C LEU A 648 -34.93 7.11 7.14
N ARG A 649 -34.79 7.49 5.87
CA ARG A 649 -35.67 7.09 4.75
C ARG A 649 -35.01 6.07 3.81
N ASP A 650 -33.69 6.12 3.67
CA ASP A 650 -32.93 5.33 2.70
C ASP A 650 -32.34 4.03 3.28
N LEU A 651 -32.12 3.94 4.60
CA LEU A 651 -31.52 2.75 5.24
C LEU A 651 -32.49 1.56 5.33
N GLU A 652 -31.98 0.37 5.01
CA GLU A 652 -32.74 -0.89 5.08
C GLU A 652 -33.11 -1.29 6.54
N PRO A 653 -34.20 -2.06 6.76
CA PRO A 653 -34.72 -2.37 8.09
C PRO A 653 -33.76 -3.09 9.04
N ASP A 654 -32.81 -3.85 8.48
CA ASP A 654 -31.82 -4.65 9.19
C ASP A 654 -30.44 -3.97 9.25
N SER A 655 -30.34 -2.68 8.89
CA SER A 655 -29.11 -1.88 8.96
C SER A 655 -28.60 -1.70 10.40
N GLU A 656 -27.31 -1.96 10.61
CA GLU A 656 -26.60 -1.72 11.87
C GLU A 656 -26.45 -0.22 12.21
N ASP A 657 -26.58 0.68 11.24
CA ASP A 657 -26.41 2.13 11.43
C ASP A 657 -27.70 2.83 11.89
N LEU A 658 -28.87 2.29 11.57
CA LEU A 658 -30.16 2.89 11.94
C LEU A 658 -30.32 3.14 13.46
N PRO A 659 -29.91 2.24 14.38
CA PRO A 659 -29.85 2.54 15.81
C PRO A 659 -29.01 3.77 16.16
N HIS A 660 -27.88 3.99 15.47
CA HIS A 660 -26.94 5.07 15.75
C HIS A 660 -27.51 6.44 15.34
N PHE A 661 -28.16 6.52 14.18
CA PHE A 661 -28.89 7.73 13.76
C PHE A 661 -30.06 8.07 14.71
N LEU A 662 -30.81 7.06 15.17
CA LEU A 662 -31.88 7.25 16.14
C LEU A 662 -31.36 7.71 17.51
N LEU A 663 -30.18 7.22 17.94
CA LEU A 663 -29.52 7.65 19.17
C LEU A 663 -29.06 9.12 19.09
N LEU A 664 -28.37 9.49 18.00
CA LEU A 664 -27.91 10.87 17.75
C LEU A 664 -29.08 11.86 17.81
N LEU A 665 -30.14 11.58 17.06
CA LEU A 665 -31.36 12.40 17.06
C LEU A 665 -32.04 12.44 18.45
N GLY A 666 -31.96 11.35 19.21
CA GLY A 666 -32.41 11.29 20.59
C GLY A 666 -31.63 12.22 21.53
N ILE A 667 -30.31 12.30 21.38
CA ILE A 667 -29.44 13.22 22.13
C ILE A 667 -29.76 14.67 21.76
N MET A 668 -29.83 14.99 20.46
CA MET A 668 -30.21 16.32 19.96
C MET A 668 -31.61 16.76 20.43
N SER A 669 -32.55 15.83 20.62
CA SER A 669 -33.87 16.11 21.23
C SER A 669 -33.82 16.36 22.75
N THR A 670 -32.66 16.24 23.39
CA THR A 670 -32.45 16.39 24.84
C THR A 670 -31.72 17.68 25.19
N SER A 671 -30.66 18.02 24.45
CA SER A 671 -29.75 19.14 24.73
C SER A 671 -30.26 20.53 24.29
N SER A 672 -31.57 20.66 24.08
CA SER A 672 -32.26 21.89 23.65
C SER A 672 -31.81 22.51 22.31
N CYS A 673 -30.85 21.94 21.58
CA CYS A 673 -30.41 22.49 20.28
C CYS A 673 -31.51 22.53 19.19
N LEU A 674 -32.62 21.81 19.40
CA LEU A 674 -33.82 21.81 18.55
C LEU A 674 -34.94 22.77 18.99
N THR A 675 -34.84 23.48 20.12
CA THR A 675 -35.96 24.28 20.66
C THR A 675 -36.03 25.72 20.17
N GLU A 676 -35.29 26.08 19.12
CA GLU A 676 -35.24 27.44 18.55
C GLU A 676 -35.23 27.45 16.99
N ARG A 677 -35.44 26.30 16.35
CA ARG A 677 -35.07 26.07 14.92
C ARG A 677 -36.24 25.53 14.08
N ASP A 678 -36.03 25.50 12.77
CA ASP A 678 -37.10 25.51 11.76
C ASP A 678 -38.07 24.32 11.87
N SER A 679 -39.37 24.63 11.99
CA SER A 679 -40.38 23.59 12.30
C SER A 679 -40.57 22.57 11.16
N ALA A 680 -40.28 22.94 9.92
CA ALA A 680 -40.55 22.11 8.74
C ALA A 680 -39.75 20.79 8.76
N LYS A 681 -38.41 20.84 8.86
CA LYS A 681 -37.59 19.63 8.92
C LYS A 681 -37.88 18.77 10.14
N ILE A 682 -38.30 19.36 11.26
CA ILE A 682 -38.73 18.61 12.45
C ILE A 682 -40.01 17.80 12.17
N HIS A 683 -40.93 18.30 11.34
CA HIS A 683 -42.09 17.52 10.89
C HIS A 683 -41.71 16.39 9.94
N ASP A 684 -40.83 16.62 8.97
CA ASP A 684 -40.28 15.55 8.10
C ASP A 684 -39.62 14.43 8.93
N THR A 685 -38.86 14.83 9.96
CA THR A 685 -38.24 13.91 10.93
C THR A 685 -39.29 13.06 11.65
N ILE A 686 -40.35 13.71 12.15
CA ILE A 686 -41.47 13.04 12.84
C ILE A 686 -42.18 12.05 11.90
N ASP A 687 -42.33 12.37 10.62
CA ASP A 687 -43.00 11.50 9.65
C ASP A 687 -42.12 10.32 9.18
N ALA A 688 -40.80 10.53 9.02
CA ALA A 688 -39.85 9.42 8.84
C ALA A 688 -39.87 8.46 10.05
N LEU A 689 -39.88 9.00 11.28
CA LEU A 689 -40.00 8.19 12.50
C LEU A 689 -41.35 7.43 12.57
N LYS A 690 -42.47 8.04 12.14
CA LYS A 690 -43.77 7.33 12.05
C LYS A 690 -43.69 6.14 11.10
N SER A 691 -43.03 6.27 9.95
CA SER A 691 -42.82 5.18 9.00
C SER A 691 -42.07 4.01 9.65
N ILE A 692 -40.93 4.27 10.31
CA ILE A 692 -40.14 3.27 11.03
C ILE A 692 -40.96 2.58 12.13
N ILE A 693 -41.76 3.33 12.90
CA ILE A 693 -42.62 2.80 13.97
C ILE A 693 -43.74 1.91 13.42
N GLN A 694 -44.34 2.27 12.27
CA GLN A 694 -45.45 1.55 11.64
C GLN A 694 -45.01 0.34 10.82
N SER A 695 -43.75 0.29 10.39
CA SER A 695 -43.16 -0.82 9.66
C SER A 695 -43.35 -2.17 10.36
N VAL A 696 -43.50 -3.26 9.61
CA VAL A 696 -43.44 -4.62 10.19
C VAL A 696 -42.00 -5.09 10.35
N SER A 697 -41.12 -4.76 9.39
CA SER A 697 -39.75 -5.26 9.25
C SER A 697 -38.76 -4.84 10.36
N HIS A 698 -38.70 -3.56 10.73
CA HIS A 698 -37.61 -3.07 11.60
C HIS A 698 -37.66 -3.69 13.01
N SER A 699 -36.49 -3.82 13.65
CA SER A 699 -36.37 -4.44 14.98
C SER A 699 -37.16 -3.71 16.08
N THR A 700 -37.55 -4.45 17.14
CA THR A 700 -38.24 -3.90 18.31
C THR A 700 -37.41 -2.83 19.04
N SER A 701 -36.08 -2.93 18.99
CA SER A 701 -35.18 -1.93 19.58
C SER A 701 -35.28 -0.60 18.81
N CYS A 702 -35.10 -0.64 17.47
CA CYS A 702 -35.22 0.53 16.61
C CYS A 702 -36.59 1.21 16.74
N LYS A 703 -37.67 0.42 16.78
CA LYS A 703 -39.03 0.93 17.01
C LYS A 703 -39.21 1.59 18.38
N THR A 704 -38.58 1.07 19.42
CA THR A 704 -38.63 1.64 20.78
C THR A 704 -37.87 2.97 20.85
N LEU A 705 -36.68 3.05 20.25
CA LEU A 705 -35.91 4.28 20.12
C LEU A 705 -36.69 5.33 19.30
N ALA A 706 -37.16 4.96 18.10
CA ALA A 706 -37.93 5.86 17.23
C ALA A 706 -39.19 6.40 17.92
N LEU A 707 -39.92 5.56 18.68
CA LEU A 707 -41.08 5.99 19.47
C LEU A 707 -40.70 6.98 20.59
N ALA A 708 -39.57 6.77 21.27
CA ALA A 708 -39.10 7.67 22.33
C ALA A 708 -38.69 9.03 21.77
N VAL A 709 -37.94 9.05 20.66
CA VAL A 709 -37.52 10.28 19.95
C VAL A 709 -38.74 11.02 19.39
N CYS A 710 -39.64 10.32 18.70
CA CYS A 710 -40.86 10.90 18.13
C CYS A 710 -41.72 11.59 19.20
N LYS A 711 -41.89 10.99 20.39
CA LYS A 711 -42.59 11.63 21.52
C LYS A 711 -41.92 12.92 21.99
N ARG A 712 -40.58 12.98 22.03
CA ARG A 712 -39.83 14.19 22.41
C ARG A 712 -39.97 15.29 21.36
N LEU A 713 -39.78 14.98 20.07
CA LEU A 713 -39.94 15.95 18.99
C LEU A 713 -41.37 16.54 18.94
N ASN A 714 -42.40 15.70 19.12
CA ASN A 714 -43.79 16.19 19.24
C ASN A 714 -44.00 17.12 20.46
N THR A 715 -43.26 16.91 21.55
CA THR A 715 -43.31 17.80 22.74
C THR A 715 -42.67 19.15 22.44
N ILE A 716 -41.56 19.18 21.68
CA ILE A 716 -40.88 20.41 21.24
C ILE A 716 -41.77 21.21 20.27
N VAL A 717 -42.41 20.55 19.31
CA VAL A 717 -43.40 21.17 18.41
C VAL A 717 -44.59 21.77 19.19
N GLN A 718 -45.00 21.13 20.29
CA GLN A 718 -46.04 21.63 21.20
C GLN A 718 -45.58 22.76 22.15
N SER A 719 -44.28 23.05 22.27
CA SER A 719 -43.79 24.26 22.95
C SER A 719 -43.76 25.48 22.01
N PHE A 720 -43.33 25.32 20.76
CA PHE A 720 -43.37 26.42 19.77
C PHE A 720 -44.79 26.97 19.59
N THR A 721 -45.78 26.08 19.45
CA THR A 721 -47.21 26.42 19.30
C THR A 721 -47.89 26.93 20.57
N LYS A 722 -47.12 27.22 21.64
CA LYS A 722 -47.58 27.89 22.87
C LYS A 722 -46.80 29.19 23.19
N GLN A 723 -45.85 29.58 22.34
CA GLN A 723 -45.10 30.83 22.44
C GLN A 723 -45.54 31.87 21.37
N LEU A 724 -46.47 31.46 20.50
CA LEU A 724 -47.26 32.28 19.58
C LEU A 724 -48.67 32.49 20.15
#